data_AF-A0A5D2YRZ4-F1
#
_entry.id   AF-A0A5D2YRZ4-F1
#
_cell.length_a   1.000
_cell.length_b   1.000
_cell.length_c   1.000
_cell.angle_alpha   90.00
_cell.angle_beta   90.00
_cell.angle_gamma   90.00
#
_symmetry.space_group_name_H-M   'P 1'
#
loop_
_entity.id
_entity.type
_entity.pdbx_description
1 polymer ?
#
loop_
_entity_poly.entity_id
_entity_poly.type
_entity_poly.pdbx_seq_one_letter_code
_entity_poly.pdbx_strand_id
1 'polypeptide(L)'
;MITHHCLHPSLSKPSLSFLSSSSPPFLQHLSFLPTSPSITKPVLVHSVKPLHVKCSSTNPTSQSHPDHAPPISTLKIAIIGFGNYGQFLAKTLVSQGHIVLAHSRSDYSHVAKKLGVSFFLNPHDLCEQHPEVILLSTSIISTEQVLRSLPLQRLKRSTLFVDVLSVKEFARNLLLDSLPPDFDIICSHPMFGPQSAKQSWKDLFFVYEKVRIGNEFSRVQRCEQFLGIFQSEGCKMVEMSCQEHDKLAAGSQFMTHTVGRVLDMLGLESTPINTKGYETLLDLVENTCRDSFDLYYGLFLYNKSALEMVERLDLAFDALRNELFGRQHHVVRKQLFENGEKVKSVHDSSYQNGAASAFSSNALRYQDVTIPYEFKGKISGSVDDNSKLKVAIVGFGNFGQFLAKTLARQGHSVLAYSRTDYRDAAQKLGVSFFSDANDLCEEHPEVILLCTSILSTEKVLKSMPFQRLKRSTLFVDVLSVKEFPRNLFLQHLPPEFDILCTHPMFGPESGKNGWNELPFVFDKVRIGNDERRVARCNSFLDIFAREGCRMVEMTCAEHDWHAAGSQFITHTMGRVLEKLQLESTPINTKGYETLLKLVENTAGDSFELYYGLFMYNVNAMEQLERMDFAFESLKKQLFGRLHGVLRKELFGDSEKLEVLQEKSVRKNGAALSSSPESVKIS
;
A
#
# COMPACT_ATOMS: atom_id res chain seq x y z
N MET A 1 13.16 -34.12 51.53
CA MET A 1 12.30 -35.29 51.29
C MET A 1 11.70 -35.16 49.90
N ILE A 2 12.04 -36.12 49.04
CA ILE A 2 11.44 -36.49 47.75
C ILE A 2 11.46 -35.42 46.64
N THR A 3 12.54 -35.49 45.86
CA THR A 3 12.72 -35.01 44.49
C THR A 3 11.92 -35.86 43.49
N HIS A 4 11.25 -35.23 42.53
CA HIS A 4 10.86 -35.89 41.27
C HIS A 4 11.20 -35.01 40.07
N HIS A 5 12.25 -35.43 39.35
CA HIS A 5 12.48 -35.11 37.95
C HIS A 5 11.42 -35.81 37.09
N CYS A 6 10.85 -35.10 36.12
CA CYS A 6 10.16 -35.73 35.00
C CYS A 6 10.54 -35.03 33.70
N LEU A 7 11.34 -35.74 32.90
CA LEU A 7 11.63 -35.49 31.50
C LEU A 7 10.38 -35.77 30.66
N HIS A 8 10.10 -34.94 29.66
CA HIS A 8 9.25 -35.31 28.52
C HIS A 8 9.95 -34.94 27.20
N PRO A 9 9.73 -35.73 26.12
CA PRO A 9 10.68 -35.91 25.03
C PRO A 9 10.36 -35.00 23.83
N SER A 10 11.42 -34.62 23.10
CA SER A 10 11.34 -34.01 21.78
C SER A 10 10.84 -35.03 20.75
N LEU A 11 9.73 -34.72 20.10
CA LEU A 11 9.23 -35.45 18.93
C LEU A 11 10.07 -35.09 17.69
N SER A 12 10.84 -36.07 17.22
CA SER A 12 11.54 -36.03 15.94
C SER A 12 10.54 -36.13 14.77
N LYS A 13 10.72 -35.25 13.78
CA LYS A 13 9.98 -35.30 12.50
C LYS A 13 10.41 -36.56 11.71
N PRO A 14 9.49 -37.27 11.04
CA PRO A 14 9.84 -38.43 10.22
C PRO A 14 10.55 -37.99 8.94
N SER A 15 11.70 -38.60 8.65
CA SER A 15 12.41 -38.51 7.39
C SER A 15 11.69 -39.35 6.32
N LEU A 16 11.15 -38.71 5.30
CA LEU A 16 10.65 -39.36 4.09
C LEU A 16 11.77 -39.43 3.05
N SER A 17 12.52 -40.52 3.06
CA SER A 17 13.41 -40.91 1.97
C SER A 17 12.93 -42.24 1.41
N PHE A 18 12.07 -42.23 0.40
CA PHE A 18 11.90 -43.28 -0.62
C PHE A 18 10.77 -42.84 -1.55
N LEU A 19 11.08 -42.63 -2.84
CA LEU A 19 10.29 -43.01 -4.03
C LEU A 19 10.90 -42.34 -5.27
N SER A 20 11.62 -43.14 -6.06
CA SER A 20 12.04 -42.81 -7.41
C SER A 20 10.95 -43.27 -8.39
N SER A 21 10.23 -42.33 -9.01
CA SER A 21 9.74 -42.41 -10.40
C SER A 21 8.92 -41.15 -10.75
N SER A 22 9.00 -40.78 -12.03
CA SER A 22 8.50 -39.57 -12.72
C SER A 22 7.33 -38.81 -12.06
N SER A 23 7.61 -37.58 -11.61
CA SER A 23 6.63 -36.61 -11.05
C SER A 23 6.48 -35.39 -11.98
N PRO A 24 5.31 -34.71 -12.00
CA PRO A 24 5.02 -33.55 -12.85
C PRO A 24 5.84 -32.28 -12.48
N PRO A 25 5.98 -31.30 -13.40
CA PRO A 25 6.99 -30.23 -13.34
C PRO A 25 6.88 -29.27 -12.13
N PHE A 26 5.74 -29.19 -11.43
CA PHE A 26 5.58 -28.31 -10.26
C PHE A 26 6.35 -28.80 -9.02
N LEU A 27 6.59 -30.10 -8.87
CA LEU A 27 7.20 -30.69 -7.67
C LEU A 27 8.73 -30.77 -7.70
N GLN A 28 9.37 -30.49 -8.84
CA GLN A 28 10.83 -30.58 -8.95
C GLN A 28 11.58 -29.42 -8.26
N HIS A 29 10.89 -28.36 -7.81
CA HIS A 29 11.53 -27.11 -7.39
C HIS A 29 11.36 -26.73 -5.91
N LEU A 30 10.71 -27.55 -5.09
CA LEU A 30 10.56 -27.35 -3.63
C LEU A 30 11.66 -28.05 -2.81
N SER A 31 12.86 -28.25 -3.38
CA SER A 31 14.00 -28.81 -2.65
C SER A 31 14.66 -27.75 -1.76
N PHE A 32 14.30 -27.73 -0.48
CA PHE A 32 14.97 -26.96 0.56
C PHE A 32 16.33 -27.61 0.90
N LEU A 33 17.43 -26.90 0.61
CA LEU A 33 18.75 -27.19 1.16
C LEU A 33 19.15 -26.07 2.14
N PRO A 34 19.65 -26.40 3.35
CA PRO A 34 20.13 -25.39 4.29
C PRO A 34 21.49 -24.85 3.82
N THR A 35 21.59 -23.54 3.59
CA THR A 35 22.86 -22.86 3.30
C THR A 35 23.54 -22.40 4.59
N SER A 36 24.72 -22.96 4.85
CA SER A 36 25.64 -22.53 5.90
C SER A 36 26.33 -21.19 5.53
N PRO A 37 26.72 -20.34 6.50
CA PRO A 37 27.26 -19.02 6.21
C PRO A 37 28.75 -19.10 5.83
N SER A 38 29.12 -18.62 4.64
CA SER A 38 30.53 -18.39 4.26
C SER A 38 30.90 -16.92 4.41
N ILE A 39 31.91 -16.66 5.24
CA ILE A 39 32.58 -15.38 5.42
C ILE A 39 33.48 -15.11 4.21
N THR A 40 33.29 -14.00 3.51
CA THR A 40 34.25 -13.48 2.51
C THR A 40 34.51 -11.99 2.70
N LYS A 41 35.80 -11.66 2.87
CA LYS A 41 36.37 -10.32 3.04
C LYS A 41 36.25 -9.47 1.76
N PRO A 42 36.28 -8.12 1.86
CA PRO A 42 36.11 -7.24 0.71
C PRO A 42 37.37 -7.17 -0.16
N VAL A 43 37.19 -7.28 -1.48
CA VAL A 43 38.23 -7.00 -2.49
C VAL A 43 38.00 -5.59 -3.02
N LEU A 44 39.05 -4.77 -2.92
CA LEU A 44 39.14 -3.41 -3.45
C LEU A 44 39.30 -3.49 -4.98
N VAL A 45 38.42 -2.84 -5.76
CA VAL A 45 38.60 -2.69 -7.21
C VAL A 45 38.71 -1.20 -7.55
N HIS A 46 39.85 -0.85 -8.15
CA HIS A 46 40.20 0.51 -8.56
C HIS A 46 39.31 1.01 -9.72
N SER A 47 38.90 2.27 -9.60
CA SER A 47 38.21 3.08 -10.61
C SER A 47 39.05 3.23 -11.89
N VAL A 48 38.49 2.83 -13.04
CA VAL A 48 39.03 3.13 -14.37
C VAL A 48 38.02 4.01 -15.12
N LYS A 49 38.51 5.17 -15.61
CA LYS A 49 37.74 6.19 -16.35
C LYS A 49 37.18 5.65 -17.67
N PRO A 50 36.00 6.11 -18.14
CA PRO A 50 35.50 5.74 -19.46
C PRO A 50 36.24 6.50 -20.58
N LEU A 51 36.71 5.76 -21.58
CA LEU A 51 37.24 6.27 -22.84
C LEU A 51 36.10 6.69 -23.78
N HIS A 52 36.13 7.94 -24.22
CA HIS A 52 35.27 8.49 -25.27
C HIS A 52 35.57 7.82 -26.61
N VAL A 53 34.59 7.13 -27.20
CA VAL A 53 34.62 6.72 -28.61
C VAL A 53 33.78 7.72 -29.41
N LYS A 54 34.44 8.45 -30.31
CA LYS A 54 33.82 9.31 -31.33
C LYS A 54 33.19 8.44 -32.42
N CYS A 55 31.88 8.50 -32.59
CA CYS A 55 31.22 8.08 -33.83
C CYS A 55 30.98 9.30 -34.71
N SER A 56 31.62 9.30 -35.87
CA SER A 56 31.54 10.30 -36.94
C SER A 56 30.16 10.30 -37.60
N SER A 57 29.54 11.47 -37.63
CA SER A 57 28.32 11.78 -38.38
C SER A 57 28.60 11.85 -39.89
N THR A 58 27.95 11.00 -40.68
CA THR A 58 27.76 11.23 -42.12
C THR A 58 26.29 11.51 -42.38
N ASN A 59 25.99 12.79 -42.70
CA ASN A 59 24.73 13.18 -43.31
C ASN A 59 24.61 12.54 -44.70
N PRO A 60 23.36 12.23 -45.12
CA PRO A 60 22.88 12.85 -46.34
C PRO A 60 21.53 13.53 -46.11
N THR A 61 21.51 14.78 -46.54
CA THR A 61 20.36 15.64 -46.79
C THR A 61 19.29 14.94 -47.62
N SER A 62 18.08 14.82 -47.08
CA SER A 62 16.84 15.05 -47.81
C SER A 62 15.76 15.51 -46.83
N GLN A 63 15.20 16.69 -47.10
CA GLN A 63 14.08 17.26 -46.37
C GLN A 63 12.84 16.40 -46.63
N SER A 64 12.15 15.96 -45.58
CA SER A 64 10.75 15.53 -45.66
C SER A 64 9.99 16.12 -44.48
N HIS A 65 8.81 16.65 -44.80
CA HIS A 65 7.89 17.36 -43.92
C HIS A 65 7.41 16.50 -42.73
N PRO A 66 6.97 17.13 -41.62
CA PRO A 66 6.35 16.41 -40.52
C PRO A 66 4.86 16.27 -40.82
N ASP A 67 4.43 15.11 -41.33
CA ASP A 67 3.07 14.59 -41.19
C ASP A 67 2.98 13.23 -41.90
N HIS A 68 2.17 12.34 -41.32
CA HIS A 68 1.94 10.93 -41.66
C HIS A 68 2.75 9.92 -40.84
N ALA A 69 2.21 9.60 -39.65
CA ALA A 69 2.31 8.25 -39.12
C ALA A 69 1.91 7.24 -40.23
N PRO A 70 2.64 6.12 -40.40
CA PRO A 70 2.27 5.12 -41.40
C PRO A 70 0.81 4.70 -41.21
N PRO A 71 0.05 4.46 -42.29
CA PRO A 71 -1.35 4.06 -42.17
C PRO A 71 -1.44 2.80 -41.31
N ILE A 72 -2.17 2.87 -40.20
CA ILE A 72 -2.41 1.72 -39.32
C ILE A 72 -3.12 0.67 -40.18
N SER A 73 -2.39 -0.38 -40.53
CA SER A 73 -2.95 -1.50 -41.27
C SER A 73 -3.94 -2.24 -40.37
N THR A 74 -5.16 -2.39 -40.85
CA THR A 74 -6.22 -3.12 -40.14
C THR A 74 -5.85 -4.59 -39.93
N LEU A 75 -5.57 -4.98 -38.69
CA LEU A 75 -5.50 -6.37 -38.25
C LEU A 75 -6.89 -6.97 -37.96
N LYS A 76 -7.05 -8.27 -38.21
CA LYS A 76 -8.15 -9.09 -37.66
C LYS A 76 -7.70 -9.77 -36.37
N ILE A 77 -8.23 -9.32 -35.23
CA ILE A 77 -7.80 -9.73 -33.88
C ILE A 77 -8.94 -10.48 -33.19
N ALA A 78 -8.68 -11.67 -32.69
CA ALA A 78 -9.61 -12.44 -31.88
C ALA A 78 -9.22 -12.39 -30.40
N ILE A 79 -10.12 -11.92 -29.54
CA ILE A 79 -9.96 -11.92 -28.09
C ILE A 79 -10.58 -13.18 -27.50
N ILE A 80 -9.77 -14.00 -26.83
CA ILE A 80 -10.21 -15.18 -26.09
C ILE A 80 -10.23 -14.82 -24.61
N GLY A 81 -11.43 -14.69 -24.04
CA GLY A 81 -11.65 -14.15 -22.70
C GLY A 81 -12.22 -12.74 -22.72
N PHE A 82 -13.49 -12.61 -23.09
CA PHE A 82 -14.18 -11.31 -23.20
C PHE A 82 -14.76 -10.78 -21.88
N GLY A 83 -14.00 -10.92 -20.79
CA GLY A 83 -14.33 -10.32 -19.48
C GLY A 83 -13.99 -8.82 -19.44
N ASN A 84 -13.93 -8.23 -18.24
CA ASN A 84 -13.65 -6.80 -18.05
C ASN A 84 -12.40 -6.32 -18.80
N TYR A 85 -11.31 -7.09 -18.74
CA TYR A 85 -10.05 -6.73 -19.39
C TYR A 85 -10.11 -6.88 -20.92
N GLY A 86 -10.66 -7.99 -21.42
CA GLY A 86 -10.84 -8.19 -22.86
C GLY A 86 -11.74 -7.14 -23.50
N GLN A 87 -12.81 -6.73 -22.81
CA GLN A 87 -13.68 -5.62 -23.23
C GLN A 87 -12.95 -4.28 -23.23
N PHE A 88 -12.09 -4.03 -22.23
CA PHE A 88 -11.27 -2.83 -22.14
C PHE A 88 -10.31 -2.70 -23.32
N LEU A 89 -9.60 -3.78 -23.68
CA LEU A 89 -8.73 -3.78 -24.87
C LEU A 89 -9.53 -3.64 -26.16
N ALA A 90 -10.66 -4.37 -26.29
CA ALA A 90 -11.50 -4.34 -27.48
C ALA A 90 -11.97 -2.94 -27.85
N LYS A 91 -12.32 -2.11 -26.85
CA LYS A 91 -12.76 -0.73 -27.07
C LYS A 91 -11.73 0.07 -27.88
N THR A 92 -10.46 -0.01 -27.49
CA THR A 92 -9.37 0.69 -28.18
C THR A 92 -9.04 0.06 -29.53
N LEU A 93 -9.03 -1.28 -29.59
CA LEU A 93 -8.78 -2.00 -30.84
C LEU A 93 -9.81 -1.62 -31.93
N VAL A 94 -11.09 -1.52 -31.56
CA VAL A 94 -12.14 -1.08 -32.49
C VAL A 94 -12.00 0.40 -32.84
N SER A 95 -11.66 1.28 -31.88
CA SER A 95 -11.49 2.71 -32.19
C SER A 95 -10.31 2.99 -33.12
N GLN A 96 -9.27 2.14 -33.11
CA GLN A 96 -8.17 2.19 -34.07
C GLN A 96 -8.52 1.57 -35.45
N GLY A 97 -9.74 1.05 -35.62
CA GLY A 97 -10.20 0.50 -36.90
C GLY A 97 -9.82 -0.97 -37.14
N HIS A 98 -9.46 -1.73 -36.11
CA HIS A 98 -9.22 -3.17 -36.21
C HIS A 98 -10.52 -3.96 -36.27
N ILE A 99 -10.47 -5.13 -36.94
CA ILE A 99 -11.60 -6.07 -36.94
C ILE A 99 -11.47 -6.95 -35.71
N VAL A 100 -12.35 -6.75 -34.73
CA VAL A 100 -12.30 -7.48 -33.45
C VAL A 100 -13.35 -8.58 -33.40
N LEU A 101 -12.87 -9.81 -33.17
CA LEU A 101 -13.68 -10.98 -32.87
C LEU A 101 -13.52 -11.31 -31.39
N ALA A 102 -14.52 -11.94 -30.77
CA ALA A 102 -14.44 -12.34 -29.38
C ALA A 102 -15.10 -13.69 -29.10
N HIS A 103 -14.48 -14.44 -28.20
CA HIS A 103 -15.07 -15.63 -27.58
C HIS A 103 -14.82 -15.58 -26.08
N SER A 104 -15.77 -16.10 -25.31
CA SER A 104 -15.65 -16.24 -23.87
C SER A 104 -16.54 -17.38 -23.38
N ARG A 105 -16.24 -17.92 -22.20
CA ARG A 105 -17.08 -18.93 -21.54
C ARG A 105 -18.51 -18.40 -21.28
N SER A 106 -18.62 -17.13 -20.89
CA SER A 106 -19.91 -16.48 -20.65
C SER A 106 -20.37 -15.75 -21.91
N ASP A 107 -21.68 -15.66 -22.10
CA ASP A 107 -22.26 -14.91 -23.20
C ASP A 107 -22.13 -13.39 -22.95
N TYR A 108 -21.36 -12.72 -23.81
CA TYR A 108 -21.21 -11.26 -23.83
C TYR A 108 -21.68 -10.65 -25.15
N SER A 109 -22.51 -11.35 -25.94
CA SER A 109 -22.93 -10.94 -27.29
C SER A 109 -23.50 -9.52 -27.33
N HIS A 110 -24.31 -9.16 -26.33
CA HIS A 110 -24.90 -7.81 -26.24
C HIS A 110 -23.84 -6.72 -26.00
N VAL A 111 -22.87 -6.96 -25.12
CA VAL A 111 -21.79 -6.00 -24.84
C VAL A 111 -20.84 -5.90 -26.03
N ALA A 112 -20.48 -7.03 -26.63
CA ALA A 112 -19.66 -7.09 -27.83
C ALA A 112 -20.29 -6.28 -28.98
N LYS A 113 -21.59 -6.45 -29.23
CA LYS A 113 -22.32 -5.69 -30.26
C LYS A 113 -22.25 -4.17 -30.01
N LYS A 114 -22.38 -3.72 -28.76
CA LYS A 114 -22.23 -2.30 -28.39
C LYS A 114 -20.83 -1.75 -28.64
N LEU A 115 -19.81 -2.59 -28.49
CA LEU A 115 -18.42 -2.23 -28.73
C LEU A 115 -17.98 -2.40 -30.19
N GLY A 116 -18.86 -2.82 -31.11
CA GLY A 116 -18.50 -3.10 -32.50
C GLY A 116 -17.71 -4.41 -32.70
N VAL A 117 -17.82 -5.34 -31.75
CA VAL A 117 -17.10 -6.63 -31.73
C VAL A 117 -18.02 -7.75 -32.19
N SER A 118 -17.51 -8.65 -33.04
CA SER A 118 -18.23 -9.86 -33.45
C SER A 118 -18.01 -10.99 -32.43
N PHE A 119 -19.06 -11.38 -31.71
CA PHE A 119 -18.97 -12.39 -30.65
C PHE A 119 -19.41 -13.78 -31.12
N PHE A 120 -18.66 -14.80 -30.72
CA PHE A 120 -18.92 -16.20 -31.05
C PHE A 120 -19.01 -17.04 -29.78
N LEU A 121 -20.13 -17.75 -29.62
CA LEU A 121 -20.34 -18.68 -28.51
C LEU A 121 -19.46 -19.93 -28.64
N ASN A 122 -19.26 -20.42 -29.87
CA ASN A 122 -18.42 -21.57 -30.16
C ASN A 122 -17.03 -21.11 -30.65
N PRO A 123 -15.93 -21.54 -30.01
CA PRO A 123 -14.59 -21.18 -30.45
C PRO A 123 -14.25 -21.71 -31.86
N HIS A 124 -14.93 -22.77 -32.32
CA HIS A 124 -14.75 -23.30 -33.68
C HIS A 124 -15.13 -22.28 -34.75
N ASP A 125 -16.29 -21.65 -34.59
CA ASP A 125 -16.83 -20.66 -35.52
C ASP A 125 -15.93 -19.41 -35.57
N LEU A 126 -15.36 -19.02 -34.43
CA LEU A 126 -14.38 -17.93 -34.36
C LEU A 126 -13.09 -18.28 -35.11
N CYS A 127 -12.57 -19.49 -34.92
CA CYS A 127 -11.35 -19.92 -35.62
C CYS A 127 -11.54 -20.03 -37.14
N GLU A 128 -12.75 -20.34 -37.62
CA GLU A 128 -13.10 -20.31 -39.06
C GLU A 128 -13.06 -18.90 -39.66
N GLN A 129 -13.13 -17.83 -38.85
CA GLN A 129 -12.94 -16.46 -39.34
C GLN A 129 -11.47 -16.11 -39.66
N HIS A 130 -10.55 -17.04 -39.40
CA HIS A 130 -9.11 -16.92 -39.63
C HIS A 130 -8.52 -15.61 -39.11
N PRO A 131 -8.59 -15.35 -37.79
CA PRO A 131 -7.92 -14.20 -37.19
C PRO A 131 -6.42 -14.24 -37.46
N GLU A 132 -5.81 -13.06 -37.59
CA GLU A 132 -4.36 -12.91 -37.75
C GLU A 132 -3.65 -12.91 -36.40
N VAL A 133 -4.34 -12.41 -35.37
CA VAL A 133 -3.87 -12.36 -33.99
C VAL A 133 -4.92 -13.00 -33.07
N ILE A 134 -4.48 -13.89 -32.19
CA ILE A 134 -5.25 -14.42 -31.06
C ILE A 134 -4.70 -13.77 -29.79
N LEU A 135 -5.53 -12.99 -29.09
CA LEU A 135 -5.21 -12.33 -27.83
C LEU A 135 -5.85 -13.09 -26.66
N LEU A 136 -5.04 -13.70 -25.81
CA LEU A 136 -5.48 -14.44 -24.63
C LEU A 136 -5.68 -13.50 -23.44
N SER A 137 -6.94 -13.15 -23.16
CA SER A 137 -7.39 -12.26 -22.10
C SER A 137 -8.22 -12.99 -21.03
N THR A 138 -7.83 -14.21 -20.69
CA THR A 138 -8.48 -15.02 -19.64
C THR A 138 -7.80 -14.85 -18.29
N SER A 139 -8.34 -15.48 -17.24
CA SER A 139 -7.66 -15.52 -15.94
C SER A 139 -6.45 -16.44 -16.00
N ILE A 140 -5.39 -16.09 -15.27
CA ILE A 140 -4.12 -16.85 -15.17
C ILE A 140 -4.41 -18.33 -14.87
N ILE A 141 -5.26 -18.60 -13.88
CA ILE A 141 -5.63 -19.96 -13.44
C ILE A 141 -6.43 -20.77 -14.48
N SER A 142 -7.05 -20.12 -15.48
CA SER A 142 -7.93 -20.76 -16.46
C SER A 142 -7.33 -20.86 -17.86
N THR A 143 -6.23 -20.14 -18.11
CA THR A 143 -5.70 -19.93 -19.46
C THR A 143 -5.23 -21.23 -20.12
N GLU A 144 -4.65 -22.16 -19.36
CA GLU A 144 -4.25 -23.47 -19.87
C GLU A 144 -5.45 -24.27 -20.39
N GLN A 145 -6.50 -24.40 -19.59
CA GLN A 145 -7.71 -25.12 -20.00
C GLN A 145 -8.33 -24.48 -21.24
N VAL A 146 -8.36 -23.15 -21.30
CA VAL A 146 -8.90 -22.41 -22.45
C VAL A 146 -8.05 -22.66 -23.69
N LEU A 147 -6.72 -22.53 -23.59
CA LEU A 147 -5.80 -22.75 -24.71
C LEU A 147 -5.93 -24.17 -25.27
N ARG A 148 -6.02 -25.19 -24.40
CA ARG A 148 -6.21 -26.59 -24.79
C ARG A 148 -7.57 -26.85 -25.48
N SER A 149 -8.58 -26.02 -25.22
CA SER A 149 -9.90 -26.15 -25.84
C SER A 149 -10.01 -25.49 -27.22
N LEU A 150 -9.02 -24.67 -27.62
CA LEU A 150 -9.05 -23.99 -28.92
C LEU A 150 -8.75 -24.96 -30.06
N PRO A 151 -9.54 -24.95 -31.16
CA PRO A 151 -9.30 -25.83 -32.31
C PRO A 151 -8.17 -25.30 -33.19
N LEU A 152 -6.92 -25.41 -32.72
CA LEU A 152 -5.71 -24.87 -33.35
C LEU A 152 -5.55 -25.30 -34.82
N GLN A 153 -6.02 -26.49 -35.19
CA GLN A 153 -5.98 -27.01 -36.55
C GLN A 153 -6.79 -26.18 -37.57
N ARG A 154 -7.73 -25.34 -37.10
CA ARG A 154 -8.56 -24.45 -37.95
C ARG A 154 -7.89 -23.09 -38.19
N LEU A 155 -6.83 -22.77 -37.45
CA LEU A 155 -6.10 -21.52 -37.58
C LEU A 155 -5.02 -21.60 -38.64
N LYS A 156 -4.67 -20.44 -39.23
CA LYS A 156 -3.51 -20.36 -40.13
C LYS A 156 -2.25 -20.62 -39.31
N ARG A 157 -1.31 -21.37 -39.87
CA ARG A 157 -0.05 -21.70 -39.18
C ARG A 157 0.77 -20.48 -38.79
N SER A 158 0.67 -19.40 -39.56
CA SER A 158 1.30 -18.12 -39.25
C SER A 158 0.51 -17.23 -38.28
N THR A 159 -0.55 -17.72 -37.60
CA THR A 159 -1.31 -16.89 -36.64
C THR A 159 -0.43 -16.47 -35.47
N LEU A 160 -0.54 -15.22 -35.03
CA LEU A 160 0.16 -14.69 -33.87
C LEU A 160 -0.66 -14.88 -32.59
N PHE A 161 -0.10 -15.59 -31.62
CA PHE A 161 -0.66 -15.68 -30.27
C PHE A 161 0.00 -14.62 -29.38
N VAL A 162 -0.84 -13.86 -28.69
CA VAL A 162 -0.41 -12.86 -27.71
C VAL A 162 -1.11 -13.13 -26.39
N ASP A 163 -0.34 -13.23 -25.33
CA ASP A 163 -0.89 -13.28 -23.98
C ASP A 163 -0.83 -11.89 -23.32
N VAL A 164 -1.83 -11.58 -22.48
CA VAL A 164 -1.87 -10.36 -21.65
C VAL A 164 -2.05 -10.70 -20.16
N LEU A 165 -1.59 -11.87 -19.74
CA LEU A 165 -1.62 -12.28 -18.34
C LEU A 165 -0.64 -11.44 -17.53
N SER A 166 -0.89 -11.26 -16.23
CA SER A 166 0.01 -10.49 -15.37
C SER A 166 1.25 -11.27 -14.88
N VAL A 167 1.46 -12.50 -15.35
CA VAL A 167 2.65 -13.34 -15.12
C VAL A 167 3.16 -13.89 -16.44
N LYS A 168 4.47 -13.89 -16.66
CA LYS A 168 5.07 -14.07 -17.99
C LYS A 168 5.82 -15.38 -18.15
N GLU A 169 6.56 -15.87 -17.16
CA GLU A 169 7.24 -17.17 -17.27
C GLU A 169 6.25 -18.30 -17.50
N PHE A 170 5.16 -18.32 -16.73
CA PHE A 170 4.09 -19.31 -16.89
C PHE A 170 3.46 -19.24 -18.29
N ALA A 171 3.11 -18.03 -18.75
CA ALA A 171 2.49 -17.84 -20.05
C ALA A 171 3.41 -18.30 -21.20
N ARG A 172 4.69 -17.92 -21.15
CA ARG A 172 5.71 -18.28 -22.12
C ARG A 172 5.85 -19.80 -22.24
N ASN A 173 6.02 -20.48 -21.10
CA ASN A 173 6.21 -21.92 -21.09
C ASN A 173 4.95 -22.65 -21.59
N LEU A 174 3.77 -22.24 -21.09
CA LEU A 174 2.50 -22.80 -21.53
C LEU A 174 2.30 -22.69 -23.05
N LEU A 175 2.59 -21.52 -23.63
CA LEU A 175 2.43 -21.27 -25.07
C LEU A 175 3.44 -22.07 -25.90
N LEU A 176 4.69 -22.14 -25.45
CA LEU A 176 5.71 -22.94 -26.13
C LEU A 176 5.39 -24.45 -26.11
N ASP A 177 4.87 -24.95 -24.99
CA ASP A 177 4.51 -26.36 -24.81
C ASP A 177 3.22 -26.75 -25.55
N SER A 178 2.27 -25.82 -25.66
CA SER A 178 0.93 -26.11 -26.19
C SER A 178 0.78 -25.78 -27.68
N LEU A 179 1.51 -24.79 -28.20
CA LEU A 179 1.34 -24.32 -29.58
C LEU A 179 2.36 -24.99 -30.54
N PRO A 180 1.91 -25.52 -31.69
CA PRO A 180 2.80 -26.02 -32.72
C PRO A 180 3.89 -25.01 -33.11
N PRO A 181 5.11 -25.46 -33.51
CA PRO A 181 6.25 -24.58 -33.80
C PRO A 181 6.00 -23.49 -34.83
N ASP A 182 5.04 -23.72 -35.73
CA ASP A 182 4.72 -22.80 -36.81
C ASP A 182 4.03 -21.52 -36.33
N PHE A 183 3.40 -21.50 -35.15
CA PHE A 183 2.68 -20.32 -34.63
C PHE A 183 3.63 -19.29 -34.02
N ASP A 184 3.34 -18.01 -34.24
CA ASP A 184 4.06 -16.90 -33.60
C ASP A 184 3.57 -16.66 -32.16
N ILE A 185 4.46 -16.19 -31.29
CA ILE A 185 4.20 -15.96 -29.87
C ILE A 185 4.83 -14.63 -29.44
N ILE A 186 3.99 -13.76 -28.85
CA ILE A 186 4.41 -12.65 -28.00
C ILE A 186 3.85 -12.90 -26.61
N CYS A 187 4.70 -12.78 -25.60
CA CYS A 187 4.23 -12.65 -24.23
C CYS A 187 4.19 -11.16 -23.88
N SER A 188 3.07 -10.65 -23.40
CA SER A 188 2.93 -9.22 -23.09
C SER A 188 2.18 -8.99 -21.79
N HIS A 189 2.36 -7.81 -21.21
CA HIS A 189 1.62 -7.34 -20.07
C HIS A 189 1.50 -5.82 -20.14
N PRO A 190 0.31 -5.29 -20.50
CA PRO A 190 0.03 -3.89 -20.23
C PRO A 190 0.00 -3.71 -18.71
N MET A 191 0.92 -2.92 -18.15
CA MET A 191 1.06 -2.69 -16.70
C MET A 191 -0.04 -1.75 -16.15
N PHE A 192 -1.22 -1.87 -16.73
CA PHE A 192 -2.40 -1.06 -16.49
C PHE A 192 -3.67 -1.82 -16.88
N GLY A 193 -4.81 -1.31 -16.44
CA GLY A 193 -6.11 -1.88 -16.74
C GLY A 193 -7.23 -0.84 -16.65
N PRO A 194 -8.50 -1.28 -16.62
CA PRO A 194 -9.66 -0.40 -16.67
C PRO A 194 -9.66 0.70 -15.60
N GLN A 195 -9.06 0.44 -14.43
CA GLN A 195 -9.03 1.40 -13.32
C GLN A 195 -7.88 2.41 -13.44
N SER A 196 -6.68 1.96 -13.80
CA SER A 196 -5.49 2.82 -13.89
C SER A 196 -5.39 3.61 -15.20
N ALA A 197 -6.13 3.18 -16.23
CA ALA A 197 -6.14 3.77 -17.57
C ALA A 197 -7.51 4.36 -17.97
N LYS A 198 -8.30 4.86 -17.00
CA LYS A 198 -9.62 5.46 -17.25
C LYS A 198 -9.60 6.60 -18.29
N GLN A 199 -8.54 7.40 -18.30
CA GLN A 199 -8.43 8.61 -19.12
C GLN A 199 -7.63 8.40 -20.41
N SER A 200 -6.48 7.72 -20.34
CA SER A 200 -5.58 7.50 -21.47
C SER A 200 -4.58 6.39 -21.16
N TRP A 201 -4.03 5.76 -22.20
CA TRP A 201 -2.90 4.82 -22.10
C TRP A 201 -1.53 5.52 -22.22
N LYS A 202 -1.54 6.82 -22.51
CA LYS A 202 -0.33 7.63 -22.64
C LYS A 202 0.52 7.53 -21.38
N ASP A 203 1.82 7.35 -21.59
CA ASP A 203 2.85 7.22 -20.56
C ASP A 203 2.76 5.97 -19.66
N LEU A 204 1.80 5.08 -19.91
CA LEU A 204 1.70 3.79 -19.21
C LEU A 204 2.61 2.74 -19.84
N PHE A 205 3.16 1.85 -19.03
CA PHE A 205 4.09 0.83 -19.51
C PHE A 205 3.37 -0.34 -20.19
N PHE A 206 3.86 -0.73 -21.35
CA PHE A 206 3.48 -1.97 -22.03
C PHE A 206 4.73 -2.84 -22.16
N VAL A 207 4.74 -3.96 -21.43
CA VAL A 207 5.87 -4.88 -21.40
C VAL A 207 5.64 -6.00 -22.41
N TYR A 208 6.68 -6.39 -23.15
CA TYR A 208 6.58 -7.52 -24.06
C TYR A 208 7.91 -8.28 -24.24
N GLU A 209 7.80 -9.56 -24.63
CA GLU A 209 8.88 -10.39 -25.16
C GLU A 209 8.43 -11.03 -26.47
N LYS A 210 9.24 -10.89 -27.53
CA LYS A 210 9.06 -11.60 -28.79
C LYS A 210 9.60 -13.04 -28.66
N VAL A 211 8.81 -13.92 -28.05
CA VAL A 211 9.21 -15.29 -27.69
C VAL A 211 9.53 -16.15 -28.91
N ARG A 212 8.66 -16.11 -29.93
CA ARG A 212 8.86 -16.88 -31.17
C ARG A 212 8.19 -16.16 -32.33
N ILE A 213 8.97 -15.52 -33.20
CA ILE A 213 8.47 -14.87 -34.41
C ILE A 213 9.20 -15.47 -35.62
N GLY A 214 8.45 -15.90 -36.63
CA GLY A 214 9.04 -16.39 -37.88
C GLY A 214 9.76 -15.29 -38.65
N ASN A 215 10.76 -15.70 -39.44
CA ASN A 215 11.64 -14.79 -40.16
C ASN A 215 10.98 -14.17 -41.42
N GLU A 216 9.82 -14.67 -41.84
CA GLU A 216 9.11 -14.14 -42.98
C GLU A 216 8.66 -12.68 -42.73
N PHE A 217 8.88 -11.80 -43.72
CA PHE A 217 8.57 -10.37 -43.60
C PHE A 217 7.14 -10.11 -43.12
N SER A 218 6.15 -10.89 -43.59
CA SER A 218 4.74 -10.75 -43.20
C SER A 218 4.48 -11.06 -41.73
N ARG A 219 5.26 -11.96 -41.10
CA ARG A 219 5.12 -12.34 -39.69
C ARG A 219 5.73 -11.28 -38.78
N VAL A 220 6.94 -10.83 -39.13
CA VAL A 220 7.60 -9.70 -38.47
C VAL A 220 6.71 -8.45 -38.56
N GLN A 221 6.19 -8.15 -39.75
CA GLN A 221 5.30 -7.01 -39.96
C GLN A 221 4.04 -7.12 -39.09
N ARG A 222 3.40 -8.29 -38.99
CA ARG A 222 2.22 -8.48 -38.12
C ARG A 222 2.55 -8.26 -36.64
N CYS A 223 3.71 -8.74 -36.19
CA CYS A 223 4.20 -8.52 -34.83
C CYS A 223 4.36 -7.02 -34.55
N GLU A 224 5.07 -6.29 -35.41
CA GLU A 224 5.27 -4.84 -35.24
C GLU A 224 3.95 -4.06 -35.34
N GLN A 225 3.04 -4.46 -36.23
CA GLN A 225 1.69 -3.86 -36.34
C GLN A 225 0.89 -4.04 -35.04
N PHE A 226 0.95 -5.23 -34.43
CA PHE A 226 0.29 -5.47 -33.15
C PHE A 226 0.90 -4.64 -32.02
N LEU A 227 2.23 -4.56 -31.92
CA LEU A 227 2.90 -3.73 -30.92
C LEU A 227 2.61 -2.23 -31.15
N GLY A 228 2.50 -1.82 -32.41
CA GLY A 228 2.15 -0.46 -32.83
C GLY A 228 0.80 0.03 -32.31
N ILE A 229 -0.13 -0.88 -31.96
CA ILE A 229 -1.42 -0.55 -31.35
C ILE A 229 -1.22 0.18 -30.02
N PHE A 230 -0.33 -0.34 -29.17
CA PHE A 230 -0.07 0.23 -27.85
C PHE A 230 0.84 1.45 -27.94
N GLN A 231 1.81 1.41 -28.87
CA GLN A 231 2.69 2.54 -29.12
C GLN A 231 1.93 3.78 -29.63
N SER A 232 0.94 3.60 -30.51
CA SER A 232 0.14 4.70 -31.06
C SER A 232 -0.76 5.38 -30.02
N GLU A 233 -1.16 4.66 -28.96
CA GLU A 233 -1.85 5.21 -27.79
C GLU A 233 -0.91 5.92 -26.79
N GLY A 234 0.39 5.98 -27.12
CA GLY A 234 1.41 6.64 -26.30
C GLY A 234 1.95 5.80 -25.14
N CYS A 235 1.79 4.47 -25.18
CA CYS A 235 2.40 3.61 -24.17
C CYS A 235 3.94 3.68 -24.22
N LYS A 236 4.57 3.55 -23.06
CA LYS A 236 6.01 3.31 -22.95
C LYS A 236 6.28 1.83 -23.19
N MET A 237 6.77 1.53 -24.39
CA MET A 237 7.05 0.17 -24.83
C MET A 237 8.35 -0.34 -24.18
N VAL A 238 8.28 -1.45 -23.44
CA VAL A 238 9.41 -2.04 -22.71
C VAL A 238 9.59 -3.49 -23.15
N GLU A 239 10.65 -3.75 -23.91
CA GLU A 239 11.04 -5.11 -24.26
C GLU A 239 11.90 -5.71 -23.14
N MET A 240 11.44 -6.81 -22.54
CA MET A 240 12.19 -7.49 -21.48
C MET A 240 11.84 -8.97 -21.41
N SER A 241 12.73 -9.77 -20.80
CA SER A 241 12.46 -11.20 -20.65
C SER A 241 11.31 -11.47 -19.68
N CYS A 242 10.57 -12.55 -19.89
CA CYS A 242 9.49 -13.01 -19.03
C CYS A 242 9.96 -13.25 -17.60
N GLN A 243 11.19 -13.75 -17.42
CA GLN A 243 11.81 -13.96 -16.12
C GLN A 243 12.09 -12.65 -15.40
N GLU A 244 12.65 -11.67 -16.11
CA GLU A 244 12.93 -10.35 -15.54
C GLU A 244 11.63 -9.61 -15.19
N HIS A 245 10.63 -9.68 -16.07
CA HIS A 245 9.29 -9.16 -15.78
C HIS A 245 8.74 -9.75 -14.48
N ASP A 246 8.71 -11.07 -14.34
CA ASP A 246 8.09 -11.70 -13.17
C ASP A 246 8.83 -11.35 -11.87
N LYS A 247 10.17 -11.29 -11.91
CA LYS A 247 10.96 -10.81 -10.77
C LYS A 247 10.56 -9.39 -10.34
N LEU A 248 10.44 -8.47 -11.30
CA LEU A 248 10.07 -7.08 -11.01
C LEU A 248 8.59 -6.94 -10.60
N ALA A 249 7.69 -7.68 -11.25
CA ALA A 249 6.25 -7.67 -10.97
C ALA A 249 5.94 -8.23 -9.57
N ALA A 250 6.75 -9.17 -9.06
CA ALA A 250 6.63 -9.65 -7.69
C ALA A 250 6.89 -8.53 -6.67
N GLY A 251 7.99 -7.80 -6.82
CA GLY A 251 8.35 -6.68 -5.93
C GLY A 251 7.48 -5.44 -6.10
N SER A 252 6.73 -5.33 -7.20
CA SER A 252 5.90 -4.16 -7.52
C SER A 252 4.41 -4.46 -7.52
N GLN A 253 3.86 -5.02 -8.59
CA GLN A 253 2.44 -5.31 -8.75
C GLN A 253 1.90 -6.23 -7.65
N PHE A 254 2.57 -7.36 -7.37
CA PHE A 254 2.12 -8.30 -6.36
C PHE A 254 2.15 -7.68 -4.96
N MET A 255 3.20 -6.91 -4.62
CA MET A 255 3.26 -6.14 -3.38
C MET A 255 2.12 -5.12 -3.27
N THR A 256 1.83 -4.42 -4.37
CA THR A 256 0.72 -3.44 -4.45
C THR A 256 -0.62 -4.09 -4.14
N HIS A 257 -0.91 -5.25 -4.74
CA HIS A 257 -2.14 -6.00 -4.43
C HIS A 257 -2.15 -6.56 -3.00
N THR A 258 -1.02 -7.04 -2.50
CA THR A 258 -0.93 -7.59 -1.15
C THR A 258 -1.23 -6.51 -0.11
N VAL A 259 -0.58 -5.36 -0.22
CA VAL A 259 -0.83 -4.20 0.65
C VAL A 259 -2.28 -3.71 0.53
N GLY A 260 -2.77 -3.53 -0.69
CA GLY A 260 -4.15 -3.09 -0.92
C GLY A 260 -5.19 -4.01 -0.28
N ARG A 261 -5.00 -5.33 -0.37
CA ARG A 261 -5.90 -6.32 0.25
C ARG A 261 -5.79 -6.36 1.77
N VAL A 262 -4.59 -6.21 2.33
CA VAL A 262 -4.43 -6.12 3.79
C VAL A 262 -5.17 -4.90 4.32
N LEU A 263 -5.03 -3.75 3.65
CA LEU A 263 -5.71 -2.51 4.02
C LEU A 263 -7.25 -2.63 3.86
N ASP A 264 -7.74 -3.30 2.83
CA ASP A 264 -9.18 -3.58 2.65
C ASP A 264 -9.76 -4.40 3.81
N MET A 265 -9.02 -5.40 4.30
CA MET A 265 -9.42 -6.22 5.43
C MET A 265 -9.49 -5.44 6.76
N LEU A 266 -8.84 -4.27 6.84
CA LEU A 266 -8.98 -3.37 7.98
C LEU A 266 -10.28 -2.58 7.93
N GLY A 267 -11.00 -2.55 6.80
CA GLY A 267 -12.22 -1.77 6.63
C GLY A 267 -11.94 -0.27 6.75
N LEU A 268 -10.92 0.22 6.03
CA LEU A 268 -10.56 1.63 6.05
C LEU A 268 -11.67 2.49 5.42
N GLU A 269 -12.02 3.58 6.09
CA GLU A 269 -13.05 4.52 5.65
C GLU A 269 -12.49 5.94 5.65
N SER A 270 -13.07 6.79 4.80
CA SER A 270 -12.73 8.22 4.80
C SER A 270 -13.14 8.86 6.13
N THR A 271 -12.24 9.66 6.71
CA THR A 271 -12.45 10.38 7.97
C THR A 271 -12.50 11.91 7.76
N PRO A 272 -13.02 12.69 8.72
CA PRO A 272 -12.97 14.15 8.65
C PRO A 272 -11.54 14.73 8.62
N ILE A 273 -10.52 13.95 8.99
CA ILE A 273 -9.15 14.41 9.22
C ILE A 273 -8.13 13.74 8.30
N ASN A 274 -8.57 13.18 7.17
CA ASN A 274 -7.69 12.50 6.22
C ASN A 274 -6.44 13.31 5.90
N THR A 275 -5.28 12.69 6.07
CA THR A 275 -4.02 13.21 5.53
C THR A 275 -3.93 12.87 4.04
N LYS A 276 -3.08 13.59 3.28
CA LYS A 276 -2.79 13.21 1.88
C LYS A 276 -2.24 11.80 1.74
N GLY A 277 -1.44 11.34 2.72
CA GLY A 277 -0.95 9.97 2.76
C GLY A 277 -2.06 8.94 2.95
N TYR A 278 -3.07 9.26 3.78
CA TYR A 278 -4.21 8.37 4.00
C TYR A 278 -5.18 8.34 2.81
N GLU A 279 -5.47 9.49 2.18
CA GLU A 279 -6.26 9.55 0.94
C GLU A 279 -5.66 8.63 -0.14
N THR A 280 -4.33 8.68 -0.27
CA THR A 280 -3.57 7.84 -1.20
C THR A 280 -3.71 6.33 -0.90
N LEU A 281 -3.84 5.94 0.37
CA LEU A 281 -4.09 4.55 0.75
C LEU A 281 -5.53 4.11 0.45
N LEU A 282 -6.52 4.98 0.67
CA LEU A 282 -7.91 4.71 0.29
C LEU A 282 -8.05 4.50 -1.21
N ASP A 283 -7.40 5.34 -2.02
CA ASP A 283 -7.36 5.19 -3.48
C ASP A 283 -6.68 3.88 -3.89
N LEU A 284 -5.62 3.47 -3.19
CA LEU A 284 -4.95 2.19 -3.44
C LEU A 284 -5.88 1.00 -3.17
N VAL A 285 -6.60 1.01 -2.05
CA VAL A 285 -7.59 -0.02 -1.69
C VAL A 285 -8.66 -0.12 -2.76
N GLU A 286 -9.27 1.01 -3.14
CA GLU A 286 -10.33 1.05 -4.15
C GLU A 286 -9.86 0.48 -5.50
N ASN A 287 -8.64 0.82 -5.92
CA ASN A 287 -8.11 0.38 -7.20
C ASN A 287 -7.71 -1.10 -7.21
N THR A 288 -7.14 -1.62 -6.12
CA THR A 288 -6.62 -2.99 -6.05
C THR A 288 -7.69 -4.04 -5.72
N CYS A 289 -8.71 -3.67 -4.95
CA CYS A 289 -9.74 -4.61 -4.47
C CYS A 289 -10.89 -4.82 -5.46
N ARG A 290 -10.99 -3.97 -6.49
CA ARG A 290 -11.85 -4.21 -7.67
C ARG A 290 -11.37 -5.39 -8.52
N ASP A 291 -10.09 -5.76 -8.42
CA ASP A 291 -9.57 -6.94 -9.10
C ASP A 291 -9.93 -8.22 -8.35
N SER A 292 -10.20 -9.29 -9.10
CA SER A 292 -10.64 -10.56 -8.52
C SER A 292 -9.55 -11.17 -7.65
N PHE A 293 -9.96 -11.89 -6.59
CA PHE A 293 -9.01 -12.66 -5.81
C PHE A 293 -8.28 -13.71 -6.66
N ASP A 294 -8.93 -14.21 -7.72
CA ASP A 294 -8.30 -15.17 -8.63
C ASP A 294 -7.13 -14.57 -9.42
N LEU A 295 -7.19 -13.28 -9.81
CA LEU A 295 -6.04 -12.59 -10.39
C LEU A 295 -4.90 -12.52 -9.38
N TYR A 296 -5.20 -12.05 -8.17
CA TYR A 296 -4.20 -11.94 -7.10
C TYR A 296 -3.57 -13.29 -6.74
N TYR A 297 -4.40 -14.33 -6.63
CA TYR A 297 -3.95 -15.69 -6.38
C TYR A 297 -3.12 -16.24 -7.55
N GLY A 298 -3.46 -15.90 -8.79
CA GLY A 298 -2.66 -16.23 -9.97
C GLY A 298 -1.28 -15.56 -9.95
N LEU A 299 -1.18 -14.30 -9.50
CA LEU A 299 0.10 -13.63 -9.27
C LEU A 299 0.95 -14.38 -8.25
N PHE A 300 0.34 -14.86 -7.16
CA PHE A 300 1.04 -15.65 -6.14
C PHE A 300 1.49 -17.02 -6.67
N LEU A 301 0.57 -17.77 -7.29
CA LEU A 301 0.79 -19.16 -7.65
C LEU A 301 1.80 -19.33 -8.80
N TYR A 302 1.77 -18.42 -9.78
CA TYR A 302 2.53 -18.55 -11.03
C TYR A 302 3.75 -17.63 -11.13
N ASN A 303 4.04 -16.85 -10.08
CA ASN A 303 5.27 -16.07 -9.96
C ASN A 303 6.13 -16.63 -8.82
N LYS A 304 7.28 -17.22 -9.17
CA LYS A 304 8.20 -17.87 -8.21
C LYS A 304 8.72 -16.91 -7.14
N SER A 305 8.77 -15.61 -7.43
CA SER A 305 9.28 -14.59 -6.50
C SER A 305 8.19 -14.09 -5.53
N ALA A 306 6.92 -14.39 -5.76
CA ALA A 306 5.82 -13.88 -4.93
C ALA A 306 5.85 -14.43 -3.51
N LEU A 307 6.23 -15.71 -3.32
CA LEU A 307 6.36 -16.32 -2.00
C LEU A 307 7.41 -15.60 -1.14
N GLU A 308 8.60 -15.36 -1.70
CA GLU A 308 9.66 -14.60 -1.04
C GLU A 308 9.17 -13.21 -0.63
N MET A 309 8.38 -12.55 -1.48
CA MET A 309 7.83 -11.23 -1.17
C MET A 309 6.84 -11.25 0.00
N VAL A 310 5.99 -12.28 0.10
CA VAL A 310 5.09 -12.45 1.27
C VAL A 310 5.91 -12.64 2.55
N GLU A 311 6.93 -13.50 2.52
CA GLU A 311 7.78 -13.76 3.69
C GLU A 311 8.58 -12.52 4.11
N ARG A 312 9.13 -11.77 3.14
CA ARG A 312 9.83 -10.52 3.42
C ARG A 312 8.92 -9.47 4.04
N LEU A 313 7.67 -9.38 3.57
CA LEU A 313 6.68 -8.44 4.11
C LEU A 313 6.31 -8.78 5.56
N ASP A 314 6.13 -10.06 5.84
CA ASP A 314 5.87 -10.60 7.19
C ASP A 314 7.05 -10.28 8.14
N LEU A 315 8.27 -10.58 7.72
CA LEU A 315 9.49 -10.27 8.47
C LEU A 315 9.67 -8.76 8.69
N ALA A 316 9.33 -7.93 7.70
CA ALA A 316 9.40 -6.48 7.83
C ALA A 316 8.39 -5.94 8.85
N PHE A 317 7.17 -6.50 8.86
CA PHE A 317 6.15 -6.18 9.85
C PHE A 317 6.57 -6.61 11.26
N ASP A 318 7.03 -7.84 11.43
CA ASP A 318 7.56 -8.35 12.71
C ASP A 318 8.74 -7.54 13.21
N ALA A 319 9.67 -7.15 12.33
CA ALA A 319 10.80 -6.31 12.69
C ALA A 319 10.35 -4.94 13.22
N LEU A 320 9.36 -4.31 12.58
CA LEU A 320 8.79 -3.03 13.02
C LEU A 320 8.08 -3.19 14.37
N ARG A 321 7.28 -4.24 14.51
CA ARG A 321 6.55 -4.57 15.74
C ARG A 321 7.50 -4.79 16.92
N ASN A 322 8.55 -5.58 16.72
CA ASN A 322 9.60 -5.81 17.71
C ASN A 322 10.33 -4.52 18.10
N GLU A 323 10.57 -3.62 17.13
CA GLU A 323 11.17 -2.31 17.41
C GLU A 323 10.27 -1.43 18.30
N LEU A 324 8.95 -1.43 18.06
CA LEU A 324 7.98 -0.73 18.91
C LEU A 324 7.96 -1.27 20.35
N PHE A 325 7.78 -2.59 20.51
CA PHE A 325 7.70 -3.22 21.83
C PHE A 325 9.03 -3.15 22.59
N GLY A 326 10.17 -3.29 21.89
CA GLY A 326 11.49 -3.18 22.49
C GLY A 326 11.73 -1.79 23.11
N ARG A 327 11.30 -0.72 22.44
CA ARG A 327 11.37 0.64 22.99
C ARG A 327 10.36 0.86 24.13
N GLN A 328 9.18 0.26 24.05
CA GLN A 328 8.17 0.34 25.12
C GLN A 328 8.72 -0.20 26.43
N HIS A 329 9.39 -1.36 26.39
CA HIS A 329 10.04 -1.94 27.56
C HIS A 329 11.10 -1.01 28.14
N HIS A 330 11.87 -0.32 27.29
CA HIS A 330 12.87 0.64 27.75
C HIS A 330 12.24 1.87 28.43
N VAL A 331 11.16 2.42 27.86
CA VAL A 331 10.44 3.58 28.42
C VAL A 331 9.77 3.23 29.75
N VAL A 332 9.03 2.12 29.81
CA VAL A 332 8.37 1.65 31.03
C VAL A 332 9.42 1.38 32.11
N ARG A 333 10.54 0.72 31.75
CA ARG A 333 11.67 0.51 32.65
C ARG A 333 12.20 1.83 33.19
N LYS A 334 12.51 2.79 32.32
CA LYS A 334 13.04 4.09 32.73
C LYS A 334 12.08 4.83 33.68
N GLN A 335 10.78 4.84 33.39
CA GLN A 335 9.78 5.47 34.26
C GLN A 335 9.68 4.79 35.62
N LEU A 336 9.73 3.44 35.68
CA LEU A 336 9.71 2.70 36.95
C LEU A 336 10.97 2.94 37.79
N PHE A 337 12.15 2.98 37.17
CA PHE A 337 13.42 3.16 37.89
C PHE A 337 13.73 4.62 38.25
N GLU A 338 13.42 5.60 37.41
CA GLU A 338 13.58 7.04 37.74
C GLU A 338 12.56 7.50 38.81
N ASN A 339 11.37 6.90 38.86
CA ASN A 339 10.44 7.12 39.98
C ASN A 339 10.89 6.37 41.25
N GLY A 340 11.56 5.23 41.13
CA GLY A 340 12.13 4.48 42.25
C GLY A 340 13.29 5.19 42.96
N GLU A 341 14.11 5.97 42.26
CA GLU A 341 15.18 6.77 42.86
C GLU A 341 14.67 7.99 43.64
N LYS A 342 13.46 8.48 43.33
CA LYS A 342 12.79 9.56 44.08
C LYS A 342 12.03 9.10 45.32
N VAL A 343 11.86 7.79 45.53
CA VAL A 343 11.09 7.21 46.66
C VAL A 343 11.95 6.89 47.89
N LYS A 344 13.26 7.22 47.89
CA LYS A 344 14.11 7.11 49.09
C LYS A 344 14.07 8.32 50.03
N SER A 345 13.24 9.33 49.75
CA SER A 345 12.82 10.30 50.76
C SER A 345 11.31 10.52 50.64
N VAL A 346 10.66 10.73 51.79
CA VAL A 346 9.20 10.83 52.02
C VAL A 346 8.55 9.51 52.44
N HIS A 347 8.37 9.40 53.76
CA HIS A 347 7.51 8.44 54.44
C HIS A 347 6.02 8.74 54.16
N ASP A 348 5.24 7.66 54.09
CA ASP A 348 3.78 7.52 54.29
C ASP A 348 2.82 8.47 53.57
N SER A 349 2.22 7.97 52.48
CA SER A 349 0.76 7.98 52.33
C SER A 349 0.32 6.93 51.30
N SER A 350 -0.62 6.10 51.70
CA SER A 350 -1.17 4.99 50.91
C SER A 350 -2.04 5.52 49.76
N TYR A 351 -1.65 5.20 48.52
CA TYR A 351 -2.53 5.29 47.35
C TYR A 351 -2.58 3.92 46.68
N GLN A 352 -3.77 3.31 46.71
CA GLN A 352 -4.09 2.09 45.96
C GLN A 352 -4.24 2.45 44.47
N ASN A 353 -3.36 1.91 43.63
CA ASN A 353 -3.55 1.88 42.18
C ASN A 353 -4.53 0.75 41.83
N GLY A 354 -5.79 1.11 41.61
CA GLY A 354 -6.78 0.25 40.97
C GLY A 354 -6.79 0.47 39.46
N ALA A 355 -5.95 -0.26 38.73
CA ALA A 355 -6.02 -0.35 37.27
C ALA A 355 -5.63 -1.76 36.81
N ALA A 356 -6.38 -2.75 37.29
CA ALA A 356 -6.33 -4.13 36.82
C ALA A 356 -7.69 -4.80 37.08
N SER A 357 -8.74 -4.34 36.39
CA SER A 357 -10.00 -5.08 36.18
C SER A 357 -11.02 -4.21 35.44
N ALA A 358 -10.92 -4.15 34.11
CA ALA A 358 -12.04 -3.80 33.23
C ALA A 358 -11.81 -4.34 31.81
N PHE A 359 -11.48 -5.63 31.68
CA PHE A 359 -11.71 -6.36 30.44
C PHE A 359 -13.13 -6.92 30.48
N SER A 360 -14.12 -6.09 30.15
CA SER A 360 -15.41 -6.55 29.61
C SER A 360 -16.25 -5.34 29.19
N SER A 361 -16.91 -5.49 28.04
CA SER A 361 -17.93 -4.62 27.44
C SER A 361 -17.49 -3.21 27.03
N ASN A 362 -17.26 -3.02 25.72
CA ASN A 362 -17.60 -1.78 25.01
C ASN A 362 -17.76 -2.05 23.50
N ALA A 363 -18.60 -3.02 23.17
CA ALA A 363 -19.28 -3.04 21.89
C ALA A 363 -20.69 -2.50 22.15
N LEU A 364 -20.86 -1.16 22.06
CA LEU A 364 -22.13 -0.41 21.94
C LEU A 364 -21.91 1.07 22.35
N ARG A 365 -21.17 1.83 21.54
CA ARG A 365 -21.23 3.31 21.44
C ARG A 365 -20.71 3.63 20.03
N TYR A 366 -21.34 4.39 19.15
CA TYR A 366 -22.58 5.16 19.17
C TYR A 366 -22.83 5.51 17.68
N GLN A 367 -24.07 5.37 17.20
CA GLN A 367 -24.52 6.02 15.97
C GLN A 367 -24.95 7.43 16.38
N ASP A 368 -24.09 8.43 16.18
CA ASP A 368 -24.61 9.78 15.91
C ASP A 368 -23.92 10.34 14.67
N VAL A 369 -24.79 10.76 13.77
CA VAL A 369 -24.47 11.40 12.50
C VAL A 369 -23.73 12.70 12.81
N THR A 370 -22.47 12.78 12.37
CA THR A 370 -21.66 14.00 12.44
C THR A 370 -22.34 15.09 11.61
N ILE A 371 -22.93 16.09 12.26
CA ILE A 371 -23.40 17.31 11.59
C ILE A 371 -22.15 18.17 11.33
N PRO A 372 -21.89 18.60 10.08
CA PRO A 372 -20.78 19.51 9.80
C PRO A 372 -20.95 20.82 10.59
N TYR A 373 -20.03 21.07 11.52
CA TYR A 373 -19.93 22.36 12.19
C TYR A 373 -19.23 23.35 11.25
N GLU A 374 -19.94 24.40 10.82
CA GLU A 374 -19.32 25.54 10.14
C GLU A 374 -18.56 26.39 11.16
N PHE A 375 -17.25 26.51 10.99
CA PHE A 375 -16.43 27.44 11.77
C PHE A 375 -16.93 28.87 11.55
N LYS A 376 -17.64 29.42 12.55
CA LYS A 376 -18.17 30.80 12.54
C LYS A 376 -17.13 31.87 12.89
N GLY A 377 -15.84 31.64 12.62
CA GLY A 377 -14.84 32.70 12.69
C GLY A 377 -15.04 33.65 11.51
N LYS A 378 -15.24 34.95 11.79
CA LYS A 378 -15.22 35.98 10.75
C LYS A 378 -13.83 35.98 10.13
N ILE A 379 -13.65 35.36 8.96
CA ILE A 379 -12.42 35.44 8.17
C ILE A 379 -12.22 36.92 7.81
N SER A 380 -11.35 37.62 8.54
CA SER A 380 -11.07 39.03 8.28
C SER A 380 -10.09 39.13 7.10
N GLY A 381 -10.52 39.77 6.00
CA GLY A 381 -9.74 39.88 4.76
C GLY A 381 -8.48 40.76 4.83
N SER A 382 -8.20 41.39 5.98
CA SER A 382 -6.96 42.13 6.27
C SER A 382 -6.55 41.91 7.71
N VAL A 383 -5.24 41.86 8.00
CA VAL A 383 -4.72 41.85 9.36
C VAL A 383 -5.06 43.20 10.00
N ASP A 384 -6.18 43.28 10.69
CA ASP A 384 -6.45 44.41 11.58
C ASP A 384 -5.41 44.36 12.70
N ASP A 385 -4.82 45.50 13.08
CA ASP A 385 -3.71 45.54 14.06
C ASP A 385 -4.10 44.88 15.39
N ASN A 386 -5.40 44.85 15.69
CA ASN A 386 -6.00 44.22 16.87
C ASN A 386 -6.01 42.66 16.83
N SER A 387 -5.64 42.03 15.72
CA SER A 387 -5.61 40.56 15.55
C SER A 387 -4.20 39.95 15.60
N LYS A 388 -3.15 40.78 15.66
CA LYS A 388 -1.76 40.33 15.78
C LYS A 388 -1.51 39.78 17.17
N LEU A 389 -0.78 38.67 17.24
CA LEU A 389 -0.47 37.97 18.48
C LEU A 389 1.04 37.96 18.73
N LYS A 390 1.44 38.01 20.01
CA LYS A 390 2.79 37.60 20.43
C LYS A 390 2.79 36.09 20.74
N VAL A 391 3.37 35.30 19.84
CA VAL A 391 3.40 33.83 19.90
C VAL A 391 4.82 33.35 20.21
N ALA A 392 4.99 32.61 21.30
CA ALA A 392 6.24 31.95 21.63
C ALA A 392 6.19 30.46 21.25
N ILE A 393 7.10 30.03 20.37
CA ILE A 393 7.26 28.65 19.94
C ILE A 393 8.30 27.97 20.83
N VAL A 394 7.87 26.95 21.57
CA VAL A 394 8.74 26.13 22.42
C VAL A 394 8.98 24.80 21.72
N GLY A 395 10.21 24.59 21.23
CA GLY A 395 10.56 23.51 20.32
C GLY A 395 10.73 24.01 18.88
N PHE A 396 11.85 24.68 18.59
CA PHE A 396 12.12 25.29 17.29
C PHE A 396 12.78 24.35 16.27
N GLY A 397 12.33 23.09 16.23
CA GLY A 397 12.74 22.11 15.22
C GLY A 397 12.05 22.32 13.87
N ASN A 398 12.09 21.32 12.97
CA ASN A 398 11.54 21.41 11.62
C ASN A 398 10.09 21.91 11.58
N PHE A 399 9.23 21.34 12.43
CA PHE A 399 7.81 21.73 12.49
C PHE A 399 7.60 23.12 13.11
N GLY A 400 8.32 23.45 14.17
CA GLY A 400 8.29 24.79 14.78
C GLY A 400 8.70 25.88 13.80
N GLN A 401 9.77 25.64 13.03
CA GLN A 401 10.24 26.55 11.96
C GLN A 401 9.22 26.67 10.82
N PHE A 402 8.58 25.56 10.44
CA PHE A 402 7.52 25.54 9.43
C PHE A 402 6.34 26.42 9.81
N LEU A 403 5.85 26.35 11.05
CA LEU A 403 4.78 27.22 11.54
C LEU A 403 5.25 28.67 11.70
N ALA A 404 6.47 28.88 12.23
CA ALA A 404 7.04 30.21 12.45
C ALA A 404 7.10 31.05 11.17
N LYS A 405 7.45 30.42 10.04
CA LYS A 405 7.50 31.07 8.73
C LYS A 405 6.16 31.71 8.37
N THR A 406 5.06 31.00 8.57
CA THR A 406 3.71 31.51 8.27
C THR A 406 3.27 32.56 9.28
N LEU A 407 3.51 32.32 10.57
CA LEU A 407 3.20 33.27 11.64
C LEU A 407 3.89 34.64 11.41
N ALA A 408 5.19 34.61 11.08
CA ALA A 408 5.96 35.82 10.78
C ALA A 408 5.46 36.49 9.49
N ARG A 409 5.15 35.72 8.43
CA ARG A 409 4.59 36.25 7.17
C ARG A 409 3.25 36.96 7.38
N GLN A 410 2.40 36.45 8.27
CA GLN A 410 1.13 37.07 8.64
C GLN A 410 1.30 38.29 9.58
N GLY A 411 2.53 38.61 10.01
CA GLY A 411 2.84 39.79 10.82
C GLY A 411 2.68 39.60 12.33
N HIS A 412 2.60 38.36 12.82
CA HIS A 412 2.62 38.07 14.25
C HIS A 412 4.04 38.28 14.82
N SER A 413 4.13 38.66 16.10
CA SER A 413 5.42 38.71 16.80
C SER A 413 5.77 37.30 17.25
N VAL A 414 6.80 36.71 16.65
CA VAL A 414 7.19 35.32 16.92
C VAL A 414 8.46 35.29 17.77
N LEU A 415 8.36 34.63 18.91
CA LEU A 415 9.48 34.30 19.79
C LEU A 415 9.76 32.80 19.68
N ALA A 416 11.00 32.38 19.90
CA ALA A 416 11.37 30.97 19.86
C ALA A 416 12.30 30.60 21.01
N TYR A 417 12.09 29.41 21.55
CA TYR A 417 13.02 28.75 22.48
C TYR A 417 13.13 27.28 22.10
N SER A 418 14.34 26.73 22.22
CA SER A 418 14.59 25.32 22.00
C SER A 418 15.83 24.90 22.77
N ARG A 419 15.91 23.60 23.10
CA ARG A 419 17.12 23.01 23.70
C ARG A 419 18.34 23.15 22.78
N THR A 420 18.11 23.00 21.47
CA THR A 420 19.16 23.18 20.45
C THR A 420 19.18 24.64 20.02
N ASP A 421 20.37 25.19 19.83
CA ASP A 421 20.53 26.56 19.35
C ASP A 421 20.13 26.67 17.87
N TYR A 422 19.11 27.48 17.60
CA TYR A 422 18.59 27.75 16.26
C TYR A 422 18.59 29.25 15.93
N ARG A 423 19.46 30.04 16.57
CA ARG A 423 19.54 31.51 16.36
C ARG A 423 19.61 31.91 14.89
N ASP A 424 20.45 31.25 14.11
CA ASP A 424 20.62 31.57 12.68
C ASP A 424 19.35 31.26 11.86
N ALA A 425 18.67 30.15 12.15
CA ALA A 425 17.43 29.79 11.48
C ALA A 425 16.29 30.74 11.86
N ALA A 426 16.20 31.11 13.13
CA ALA A 426 15.23 32.07 13.63
C ALA A 426 15.42 33.46 13.00
N GLN A 427 16.67 33.94 12.92
CA GLN A 427 16.99 35.23 12.30
C GLN A 427 16.56 35.28 10.83
N LYS A 428 16.79 34.21 10.06
CA LYS A 428 16.34 34.10 8.65
C LYS A 428 14.82 34.17 8.49
N LEU A 429 14.07 33.77 9.51
CA LEU A 429 12.60 33.79 9.53
C LEU A 429 12.03 35.05 10.19
N GLY A 430 12.87 35.99 10.65
CA GLY A 430 12.42 37.17 11.40
C GLY A 430 11.90 36.86 12.81
N VAL A 431 12.39 35.77 13.42
CA VAL A 431 11.96 35.27 14.73
C VAL A 431 13.00 35.63 15.81
N SER A 432 12.55 36.10 16.97
CA SER A 432 13.43 36.37 18.12
C SER A 432 13.71 35.09 18.90
N PHE A 433 14.95 34.60 18.88
CA PHE A 433 15.34 33.38 19.58
C PHE A 433 15.93 33.65 20.96
N PHE A 434 15.48 32.88 21.95
CA PHE A 434 15.93 32.94 23.34
C PHE A 434 16.62 31.64 23.71
N SER A 435 17.77 31.74 24.39
CA SER A 435 18.53 30.58 24.87
C SER A 435 18.05 30.08 26.24
N ASP A 436 17.26 30.89 26.95
CA ASP A 436 16.72 30.57 28.28
C ASP A 436 15.19 30.73 28.31
N ALA A 437 14.51 29.79 28.97
CA ALA A 437 13.05 29.77 29.04
C ALA A 437 12.48 30.86 29.96
N ASN A 438 13.25 31.34 30.96
CA ASN A 438 12.85 32.45 31.81
C ASN A 438 12.80 33.74 30.98
N ASP A 439 13.84 34.02 30.20
CA ASP A 439 13.90 35.22 29.35
C ASP A 439 12.74 35.24 28.34
N LEU A 440 12.43 34.08 27.74
CA LEU A 440 11.26 33.93 26.87
C LEU A 440 9.95 34.26 27.60
N CYS A 441 9.80 33.83 28.85
CA CYS A 441 8.55 34.05 29.61
C CYS A 441 8.40 35.49 30.11
N GLU A 442 9.51 36.20 30.36
CA GLU A 442 9.52 37.63 30.68
C GLU A 442 9.03 38.52 29.52
N GLU A 443 9.12 38.03 28.28
CA GLU A 443 8.50 38.70 27.13
C GLU A 443 6.96 38.67 27.12
N HIS A 444 6.37 37.95 28.09
CA HIS A 444 4.93 37.80 28.30
C HIS A 444 4.15 37.49 27.01
N PRO A 445 4.50 36.39 26.31
CA PRO A 445 3.77 35.97 25.12
C PRO A 445 2.30 35.70 25.46
N GLU A 446 1.44 36.01 24.49
CA GLU A 446 0.01 35.77 24.59
C GLU A 446 -0.32 34.30 24.36
N VAL A 447 0.46 33.64 23.51
CA VAL A 447 0.35 32.23 23.17
C VAL A 447 1.68 31.53 23.37
N ILE A 448 1.69 30.42 24.12
CA ILE A 448 2.78 29.43 24.14
C ILE A 448 2.37 28.28 23.22
N LEU A 449 3.11 28.09 22.13
CA LEU A 449 2.91 27.00 21.17
C LEU A 449 3.98 25.91 21.40
N LEU A 450 3.57 24.77 21.94
CA LEU A 450 4.45 23.61 22.13
C LEU A 450 4.62 22.82 20.82
N CYS A 451 5.81 22.94 20.24
CA CYS A 451 6.26 22.27 19.02
C CYS A 451 7.38 21.24 19.29
N THR A 452 7.37 20.62 20.46
CA THR A 452 8.34 19.58 20.87
C THR A 452 7.96 18.20 20.34
N SER A 453 8.85 17.20 20.46
CA SER A 453 8.47 15.82 20.20
C SER A 453 7.54 15.29 21.29
N ILE A 454 6.61 14.40 20.94
CA ILE A 454 5.63 13.80 21.87
C ILE A 454 6.32 13.27 23.14
N LEU A 455 7.44 12.56 22.97
CA LEU A 455 8.22 11.96 24.06
C LEU A 455 8.87 12.98 25.01
N SER A 456 9.10 14.21 24.56
CA SER A 456 9.79 15.24 25.34
C SER A 456 8.86 16.30 25.94
N THR A 457 7.62 16.38 25.46
CA THR A 457 6.66 17.43 25.83
C THR A 457 6.44 17.52 27.34
N GLU A 458 6.26 16.40 28.04
CA GLU A 458 6.05 16.40 29.49
C GLU A 458 7.23 17.03 30.24
N LYS A 459 8.46 16.63 29.89
CA LYS A 459 9.67 17.17 30.51
C LYS A 459 9.80 18.67 30.25
N VAL A 460 9.54 19.10 29.00
CA VAL A 460 9.63 20.51 28.62
C VAL A 460 8.58 21.33 29.36
N LEU A 461 7.32 20.87 29.36
CA LEU A 461 6.24 21.55 30.08
C LEU A 461 6.57 21.73 31.57
N LYS A 462 7.04 20.67 32.24
CA LYS A 462 7.40 20.73 33.67
C LYS A 462 8.57 21.68 33.98
N SER A 463 9.41 21.98 33.00
CA SER A 463 10.55 22.90 33.16
C SER A 463 10.20 24.38 32.92
N MET A 464 9.00 24.67 32.41
CA MET A 464 8.60 26.04 32.05
C MET A 464 8.33 26.89 33.31
N PRO A 465 8.84 28.13 33.38
CA PRO A 465 8.65 29.00 34.54
C PRO A 465 7.28 29.71 34.50
N PHE A 466 6.20 28.95 34.74
CA PHE A 466 4.81 29.45 34.64
C PHE A 466 4.52 30.71 35.46
N GLN A 467 5.23 30.93 36.57
CA GLN A 467 5.02 32.10 37.43
C GLN A 467 5.40 33.43 36.76
N ARG A 468 6.22 33.39 35.70
CA ARG A 468 6.63 34.56 34.91
C ARG A 468 5.63 34.90 33.79
N LEU A 469 4.67 34.01 33.52
CA LEU A 469 3.66 34.21 32.47
C LEU A 469 2.41 34.91 33.02
N LYS A 470 1.70 35.61 32.13
CA LYS A 470 0.38 36.16 32.47
C LYS A 470 -0.58 35.00 32.71
N ARG A 471 -1.42 35.12 33.75
CA ARG A 471 -2.41 34.09 34.10
C ARG A 471 -3.43 33.80 33.00
N SER A 472 -3.59 34.72 32.04
CA SER A 472 -4.44 34.54 30.87
C SER A 472 -3.70 33.97 29.66
N THR A 473 -2.43 33.56 29.73
CA THR A 473 -1.71 33.06 28.54
C THR A 473 -2.37 31.79 27.99
N LEU A 474 -2.43 31.67 26.67
CA LEU A 474 -2.97 30.51 25.97
C LEU A 474 -1.87 29.48 25.69
N PHE A 475 -2.05 28.26 26.19
CA PHE A 475 -1.21 27.12 25.85
C PHE A 475 -1.82 26.34 24.69
N VAL A 476 -1.02 26.14 23.67
CA VAL A 476 -1.37 25.39 22.47
C VAL A 476 -0.36 24.28 22.25
N ASP A 477 -0.83 23.09 21.90
CA ASP A 477 0.03 22.03 21.40
C ASP A 477 -0.28 21.73 19.92
N VAL A 478 0.72 21.22 19.20
CA VAL A 478 0.61 20.74 17.81
C VAL A 478 1.10 19.29 17.67
N LEU A 479 1.02 18.50 18.75
CA LEU A 479 1.42 17.10 18.72
C LEU A 479 0.43 16.28 17.89
N SER A 480 0.90 15.19 17.28
CA SER A 480 0.05 14.30 16.49
C SER A 480 -0.84 13.34 17.29
N VAL A 481 -0.91 13.51 18.62
CA VAL A 481 -1.82 12.81 19.55
C VAL A 481 -2.43 13.84 20.49
N LYS A 482 -3.69 13.70 20.91
CA LYS A 482 -4.46 14.78 21.56
C LYS A 482 -4.88 14.50 22.99
N GLU A 483 -5.19 13.25 23.36
CA GLU A 483 -5.54 12.93 24.75
C GLU A 483 -4.33 13.14 25.68
N PHE A 484 -3.13 12.77 25.23
CA PHE A 484 -1.90 12.95 25.98
C PHE A 484 -1.61 14.42 26.36
N PRO A 485 -1.44 15.38 25.42
CA PRO A 485 -1.19 16.77 25.78
C PRO A 485 -2.37 17.41 26.50
N ARG A 486 -3.62 17.04 26.19
CA ARG A 486 -4.80 17.51 26.94
C ARG A 486 -4.68 17.17 28.42
N ASN A 487 -4.42 15.91 28.74
CA ASN A 487 -4.32 15.44 30.12
C ASN A 487 -3.10 16.06 30.82
N LEU A 488 -1.98 16.14 30.12
CA LEU A 488 -0.75 16.77 30.61
C LEU A 488 -0.98 18.26 30.98
N PHE A 489 -1.66 19.01 30.12
CA PHE A 489 -2.01 20.41 30.36
C PHE A 489 -2.96 20.57 31.54
N LEU A 490 -4.03 19.77 31.61
CA LEU A 490 -4.98 19.82 32.71
C LEU A 490 -4.34 19.49 34.06
N GLN A 491 -3.35 18.60 34.09
CA GLN A 491 -2.65 18.19 35.31
C GLN A 491 -1.60 19.22 35.78
N HIS A 492 -0.91 19.90 34.87
CA HIS A 492 0.25 20.72 35.22
C HIS A 492 0.08 22.22 35.06
N LEU A 493 -0.83 22.69 34.21
CA LEU A 493 -1.06 24.12 34.03
C LEU A 493 -1.99 24.67 35.10
N PRO A 494 -1.64 25.80 35.75
CA PRO A 494 -2.55 26.45 36.68
C PRO A 494 -3.93 26.71 36.08
N PRO A 495 -5.03 26.65 36.88
CA PRO A 495 -6.40 26.73 36.37
C PRO A 495 -6.71 27.99 35.58
N GLU A 496 -5.95 29.07 35.79
CA GLU A 496 -6.18 30.34 35.11
C GLU A 496 -5.76 30.32 33.64
N PHE A 497 -4.80 29.46 33.24
CA PHE A 497 -4.30 29.42 31.86
C PHE A 497 -5.32 28.79 30.89
N ASP A 498 -5.39 29.35 29.69
CA ASP A 498 -6.19 28.79 28.60
C ASP A 498 -5.47 27.59 27.94
N ILE A 499 -6.25 26.61 27.46
CA ILE A 499 -5.77 25.39 26.81
C ILE A 499 -6.54 25.18 25.50
N LEU A 500 -5.78 25.08 24.41
CA LEU A 500 -6.27 24.70 23.10
C LEU A 500 -5.38 23.56 22.57
N CYS A 501 -5.96 22.38 22.34
CA CYS A 501 -5.24 21.29 21.71
C CYS A 501 -5.44 21.37 20.21
N THR A 502 -4.38 21.28 19.40
CA THR A 502 -4.49 21.37 17.94
C THR A 502 -3.64 20.32 17.24
N HIS A 503 -4.00 20.00 16.01
CA HIS A 503 -3.17 19.19 15.12
C HIS A 503 -3.39 19.64 13.67
N PRO A 504 -2.41 20.35 13.08
CA PRO A 504 -2.32 20.46 11.64
C PRO A 504 -2.10 19.05 11.08
N MET A 505 -3.04 18.48 10.32
CA MET A 505 -2.94 17.14 9.73
C MET A 505 -1.99 17.11 8.51
N PHE A 506 -0.97 17.98 8.55
CA PHE A 506 0.00 18.25 7.51
C PHE A 506 1.29 18.78 8.15
N GLY A 507 2.39 18.73 7.41
CA GLY A 507 3.70 19.17 7.87
C GLY A 507 4.54 19.78 6.74
N PRO A 508 5.86 19.90 6.94
CA PRO A 508 6.75 20.53 5.97
C PRO A 508 6.62 19.96 4.56
N GLU A 509 6.47 18.64 4.41
CA GLU A 509 6.36 18.00 3.10
C GLU A 509 4.97 18.13 2.46
N SER A 510 3.91 17.89 3.21
CA SER A 510 2.54 17.94 2.68
C SER A 510 2.00 19.37 2.54
N GLY A 511 2.51 20.31 3.33
CA GLY A 511 2.13 21.73 3.32
C GLY A 511 3.13 22.64 2.59
N LYS A 512 4.12 22.10 1.85
CA LYS A 512 5.15 22.91 1.16
C LYS A 512 4.59 23.89 0.14
N ASN A 513 3.44 23.56 -0.46
CA ASN A 513 2.78 24.36 -1.50
C ASN A 513 1.62 25.22 -0.95
N GLY A 514 1.52 25.39 0.37
CA GLY A 514 0.42 26.11 1.05
C GLY A 514 -0.47 25.16 1.85
N TRP A 515 -1.38 25.73 2.67
CA TRP A 515 -2.23 24.98 3.59
C TRP A 515 -3.71 24.93 3.19
N ASN A 516 -4.01 25.42 1.97
CA ASN A 516 -5.36 25.46 1.45
C ASN A 516 -5.99 24.05 1.37
N GLU A 517 -7.20 23.90 1.89
CA GLU A 517 -7.96 22.66 2.06
C GLU A 517 -7.28 21.58 2.92
N LEU A 518 -6.13 21.87 3.55
CA LEU A 518 -5.50 20.91 4.47
C LEU A 518 -6.26 20.92 5.82
N PRO A 519 -6.53 19.75 6.43
CA PRO A 519 -7.27 19.71 7.68
C PRO A 519 -6.44 20.28 8.84
N PHE A 520 -7.05 21.17 9.62
CA PHE A 520 -6.53 21.65 10.88
C PHE A 520 -7.52 21.32 11.99
N VAL A 521 -7.12 20.40 12.88
CA VAL A 521 -7.96 19.91 13.96
C VAL A 521 -7.74 20.73 15.23
N PHE A 522 -8.80 21.04 15.97
CA PHE A 522 -8.67 21.70 17.26
C PHE A 522 -9.76 21.29 18.26
N ASP A 523 -9.40 21.33 19.56
CA ASP A 523 -10.27 21.13 20.72
C ASP A 523 -10.04 22.28 21.73
N LYS A 524 -11.10 23.03 22.03
CA LYS A 524 -11.09 24.11 23.02
C LYS A 524 -11.26 23.54 24.43
N VAL A 525 -10.22 22.89 24.93
CA VAL A 525 -10.23 22.16 26.22
C VAL A 525 -10.59 23.04 27.41
N ARG A 526 -10.00 24.25 27.49
CA ARG A 526 -10.28 25.20 28.59
C ARG A 526 -10.03 26.62 28.12
N ILE A 527 -11.07 27.36 27.78
CA ILE A 527 -10.98 28.79 27.44
C ILE A 527 -11.82 29.58 28.43
N GLY A 528 -11.24 30.62 29.04
CA GLY A 528 -11.98 31.48 29.97
C GLY A 528 -13.05 32.32 29.26
N ASN A 529 -14.12 32.63 29.99
CA ASN A 529 -15.32 33.29 29.43
C ASN A 529 -15.14 34.77 29.10
N ASP A 530 -14.02 35.38 29.48
CA ASP A 530 -13.73 36.80 29.18
C ASP A 530 -13.53 37.00 27.67
N GLU A 531 -14.08 38.10 27.13
CA GLU A 531 -14.05 38.40 25.70
C GLU A 531 -12.63 38.42 25.13
N ARG A 532 -11.62 38.88 25.90
CA ARG A 532 -10.22 38.94 25.42
C ARG A 532 -9.60 37.56 25.30
N ARG A 533 -9.96 36.62 26.19
CA ARG A 533 -9.47 35.22 26.14
C ARG A 533 -10.07 34.48 24.95
N VAL A 534 -11.38 34.63 24.74
CA VAL A 534 -12.08 34.09 23.57
C VAL A 534 -11.53 34.70 22.28
N ALA A 535 -11.33 36.02 22.23
CA ALA A 535 -10.74 36.71 21.09
C ALA A 535 -9.34 36.18 20.79
N ARG A 536 -8.46 36.04 21.79
CA ARG A 536 -7.11 35.48 21.60
C ARG A 536 -7.13 34.07 21.01
N CYS A 537 -7.98 33.19 21.55
CA CYS A 537 -8.14 31.83 21.02
C CYS A 537 -8.60 31.85 19.56
N ASN A 538 -9.59 32.68 19.23
CA ASN A 538 -10.10 32.79 17.87
C ASN A 538 -9.07 33.42 16.92
N SER A 539 -8.32 34.44 17.35
CA SER A 539 -7.22 35.03 16.58
C SER A 539 -6.11 34.00 16.32
N PHE A 540 -5.86 33.08 17.26
CA PHE A 540 -4.91 32.00 17.02
C PHE A 540 -5.41 31.02 15.95
N LEU A 541 -6.68 30.60 16.03
CA LEU A 541 -7.29 29.72 15.02
C LEU A 541 -7.36 30.38 13.63
N ASP A 542 -7.58 31.70 13.60
CA ASP A 542 -7.67 32.49 12.36
C ASP A 542 -6.36 32.47 11.55
N ILE A 543 -5.21 32.23 12.19
CA ILE A 543 -3.93 32.03 11.48
C ILE A 543 -4.03 30.91 10.45
N PHE A 544 -4.66 29.80 10.81
CA PHE A 544 -4.81 28.64 9.95
C PHE A 544 -5.98 28.81 8.98
N ALA A 545 -7.10 29.37 9.44
CA ALA A 545 -8.26 29.64 8.59
C ALA A 545 -7.91 30.58 7.41
N ARG A 546 -7.09 31.62 7.64
CA ARG A 546 -6.61 32.54 6.60
C ARG A 546 -5.72 31.90 5.55
N GLU A 547 -5.05 30.79 5.88
CA GLU A 547 -4.27 30.00 4.92
C GLU A 547 -5.13 29.02 4.11
N GLY A 548 -6.45 29.06 4.32
CA GLY A 548 -7.42 28.21 3.65
C GLY A 548 -7.53 26.81 4.26
N CYS A 549 -7.04 26.59 5.49
CA CYS A 549 -7.19 25.30 6.13
C CYS A 549 -8.66 24.92 6.31
N ARG A 550 -8.96 23.63 6.15
CA ARG A 550 -10.25 23.07 6.55
C ARG A 550 -10.26 22.92 8.07
N MET A 551 -10.91 23.85 8.75
CA MET A 551 -10.97 23.91 10.22
C MET A 551 -11.94 22.85 10.76
N VAL A 552 -11.44 21.91 11.56
CA VAL A 552 -12.23 20.79 12.10
C VAL A 552 -12.21 20.81 13.63
N GLU A 553 -13.34 21.18 14.23
CA GLU A 553 -13.52 21.12 15.69
C GLU A 553 -13.96 19.70 16.09
N MET A 554 -13.19 19.04 16.95
CA MET A 554 -13.55 17.73 17.54
C MET A 554 -12.83 17.54 18.87
N THR A 555 -13.31 16.62 19.69
CA THR A 555 -12.67 16.32 20.97
C THR A 555 -11.31 15.63 20.77
N CYS A 556 -10.41 15.77 21.74
CA CYS A 556 -9.13 15.05 21.73
C CYS A 556 -9.28 13.52 21.59
N ALA A 557 -10.32 12.94 22.17
CA ALA A 557 -10.58 11.49 22.10
C ALA A 557 -11.05 11.06 20.69
N GLU A 558 -11.95 11.82 20.07
CA GLU A 558 -12.38 11.59 18.68
C GLU A 558 -11.21 11.71 17.71
N HIS A 559 -10.37 12.73 17.90
CA HIS A 559 -9.14 12.86 17.11
C HIS A 559 -8.27 11.60 17.22
N ASP A 560 -7.94 11.16 18.44
CA ASP A 560 -7.01 10.03 18.62
C ASP A 560 -7.61 8.73 18.07
N TRP A 561 -8.92 8.54 18.16
CA TRP A 561 -9.61 7.42 17.50
C TRP A 561 -9.42 7.45 15.97
N HIS A 562 -9.72 8.59 15.33
CA HIS A 562 -9.54 8.75 13.89
C HIS A 562 -8.06 8.64 13.48
N ALA A 563 -7.14 9.26 14.22
CA ALA A 563 -5.71 9.27 13.92
C ALA A 563 -5.10 7.87 14.03
N ALA A 564 -5.58 7.01 14.94
CA ALA A 564 -5.18 5.62 15.01
C ALA A 564 -5.61 4.84 13.75
N GLY A 565 -6.88 4.99 13.34
CA GLY A 565 -7.42 4.33 12.15
C GLY A 565 -6.99 4.93 10.80
N SER A 566 -6.19 6.01 10.82
CA SER A 566 -5.70 6.69 9.61
C SER A 566 -4.19 6.92 9.65
N GLN A 567 -3.75 8.01 10.28
CA GLN A 567 -2.35 8.41 10.35
C GLN A 567 -1.43 7.29 10.85
N PHE A 568 -1.79 6.61 11.95
CA PHE A 568 -0.97 5.53 12.50
C PHE A 568 -0.84 4.35 11.53
N ILE A 569 -1.93 3.94 10.86
CA ILE A 569 -1.90 2.91 9.81
C ILE A 569 -1.02 3.35 8.63
N THR A 570 -1.16 4.60 8.18
CA THR A 570 -0.33 5.17 7.10
C THR A 570 1.15 5.10 7.43
N HIS A 571 1.55 5.54 8.63
CA HIS A 571 2.95 5.46 9.06
C HIS A 571 3.42 4.01 9.21
N THR A 572 2.61 3.15 9.83
CA THR A 572 3.00 1.76 10.02
C THR A 572 3.25 1.09 8.68
N MET A 573 2.32 1.21 7.72
CA MET A 573 2.49 0.64 6.38
C MET A 573 3.71 1.23 5.67
N GLY A 574 3.88 2.56 5.68
CA GLY A 574 5.05 3.20 5.08
C GLY A 574 6.39 2.70 5.66
N ARG A 575 6.46 2.47 6.98
CA ARG A 575 7.66 1.93 7.65
C ARG A 575 7.90 0.44 7.40
N VAL A 576 6.85 -0.35 7.23
CA VAL A 576 6.97 -1.75 6.80
C VAL A 576 7.58 -1.80 5.39
N LEU A 577 7.05 -0.96 4.49
CA LEU A 577 7.52 -0.87 3.10
C LEU A 577 8.94 -0.29 3.00
N GLU A 578 9.32 0.63 3.87
CA GLU A 578 10.70 1.13 4.00
C GLU A 578 11.67 -0.03 4.35
N LYS A 579 11.30 -0.90 5.30
CA LYS A 579 12.11 -2.07 5.68
C LYS A 579 12.24 -3.11 4.56
N LEU A 580 11.29 -3.15 3.62
CA LEU A 580 11.37 -3.97 2.41
C LEU A 580 12.38 -3.46 1.38
N GLN A 581 12.82 -2.20 1.50
CA GLN A 581 13.71 -1.53 0.56
C GLN A 581 13.12 -1.51 -0.85
N LEU A 582 11.88 -1.05 -0.98
CA LEU A 582 11.23 -0.89 -2.29
C LEU A 582 11.98 0.14 -3.15
N GLU A 583 12.27 -0.24 -4.39
CA GLU A 583 12.93 0.61 -5.37
C GLU A 583 12.04 0.84 -6.60
N SER A 584 12.25 1.95 -7.30
CA SER A 584 11.60 2.19 -8.59
C SER A 584 12.08 1.18 -9.62
N THR A 585 11.16 0.67 -10.43
CA THR A 585 11.42 -0.30 -11.50
C THR A 585 11.17 0.33 -12.89
N PRO A 586 11.68 -0.27 -13.97
CA PRO A 586 11.35 0.14 -15.35
C PRO A 586 9.88 -0.08 -15.74
N ILE A 587 9.07 -0.74 -14.91
CA ILE A 587 7.71 -1.19 -15.22
C ILE A 587 6.69 -0.77 -14.15
N ASN A 588 6.95 0.33 -13.42
CA ASN A 588 6.11 0.76 -12.32
C ASN A 588 4.63 0.91 -12.74
N THR A 589 3.73 0.33 -11.95
CA THR A 589 2.31 0.63 -12.04
C THR A 589 2.01 1.92 -11.27
N LYS A 590 0.90 2.61 -11.58
CA LYS A 590 0.43 3.76 -10.78
C LYS A 590 0.20 3.42 -9.30
N GLY A 591 -0.26 2.19 -9.03
CA GLY A 591 -0.43 1.70 -7.66
C GLY A 591 0.92 1.50 -6.94
N TYR A 592 1.95 1.06 -7.66
CA TYR A 592 3.29 0.93 -7.08
C TYR A 592 3.97 2.29 -6.86
N GLU A 593 3.81 3.25 -7.78
CA GLU A 593 4.28 4.63 -7.56
C GLU A 593 3.65 5.27 -6.31
N THR A 594 2.40 4.92 -6.02
CA THR A 594 1.69 5.31 -4.80
C THR A 594 2.38 4.76 -3.56
N LEU A 595 2.78 3.48 -3.56
CA LEU A 595 3.55 2.88 -2.45
C LEU A 595 4.92 3.54 -2.26
N LEU A 596 5.64 3.83 -3.35
CA LEU A 596 6.94 4.52 -3.26
C LEU A 596 6.81 5.91 -2.63
N LYS A 597 5.80 6.69 -3.04
CA LYS A 597 5.49 8.00 -2.43
C LYS A 597 5.12 7.89 -0.96
N LEU A 598 4.39 6.85 -0.57
CA LEU A 598 4.07 6.59 0.83
C LEU A 598 5.34 6.35 1.66
N VAL A 599 6.28 5.54 1.16
CA VAL A 599 7.58 5.32 1.81
C VAL A 599 8.34 6.64 1.94
N GLU A 600 8.48 7.41 0.85
CA GLU A 600 9.19 8.70 0.87
C GLU A 600 8.59 9.66 1.92
N ASN A 601 7.26 9.82 1.92
CA ASN A 601 6.56 10.72 2.84
C ASN A 601 6.69 10.29 4.30
N THR A 602 6.63 8.98 4.59
CA THR A 602 6.67 8.47 5.98
C THR A 602 8.10 8.31 6.50
N ALA A 603 9.07 8.06 5.63
CA ALA A 603 10.50 7.97 5.94
C ALA A 603 11.10 9.34 6.29
N GLY A 604 10.57 10.43 5.70
CA GLY A 604 10.97 11.80 6.03
C GLY A 604 10.71 12.21 7.48
N ASP A 605 9.73 11.57 8.14
CA ASP A 605 9.46 11.80 9.55
C ASP A 605 10.44 11.04 10.46
N SER A 606 10.58 11.47 11.71
CA SER A 606 11.42 10.76 12.68
C SER A 606 10.74 9.48 13.19
N PHE A 607 11.51 8.44 13.49
CA PHE A 607 10.96 7.26 14.18
C PHE A 607 10.39 7.63 15.56
N GLU A 608 10.93 8.66 16.23
CA GLU A 608 10.40 9.16 17.51
C GLU A 608 8.95 9.66 17.40
N LEU A 609 8.59 10.30 16.27
CA LEU A 609 7.21 10.71 16.01
C LEU A 609 6.31 9.48 15.90
N TYR A 610 6.67 8.53 15.04
CA TYR A 610 5.92 7.29 14.84
C TYR A 610 5.74 6.50 16.15
N TYR A 611 6.83 6.35 16.92
CA TYR A 611 6.79 5.71 18.22
C TYR A 611 5.91 6.49 19.23
N GLY A 612 5.90 7.82 19.17
CA GLY A 612 5.00 8.65 19.95
C GLY A 612 3.52 8.42 19.60
N LEU A 613 3.19 8.24 18.32
CA LEU A 613 1.83 7.86 17.90
C LEU A 613 1.40 6.53 18.53
N PHE A 614 2.29 5.53 18.53
CA PHE A 614 2.03 4.23 19.15
C PHE A 614 1.86 4.32 20.67
N MET A 615 2.77 5.01 21.35
CA MET A 615 2.83 5.03 22.81
C MET A 615 1.73 5.86 23.47
N TYR A 616 1.31 6.95 22.83
CA TYR A 616 0.44 7.95 23.46
C TYR A 616 -0.95 8.03 22.84
N ASN A 617 -1.27 7.14 21.89
CA ASN A 617 -2.64 6.92 21.42
C ASN A 617 -3.09 5.53 21.86
N VAL A 618 -4.07 5.47 22.77
CA VAL A 618 -4.56 4.22 23.35
C VAL A 618 -5.17 3.27 22.31
N ASN A 619 -5.60 3.79 21.16
CA ASN A 619 -6.21 3.02 20.08
C ASN A 619 -5.16 2.40 19.13
N ALA A 620 -3.89 2.81 19.19
CA ALA A 620 -2.87 2.38 18.25
C ALA A 620 -2.55 0.88 18.34
N MET A 621 -2.58 0.30 19.55
CA MET A 621 -2.32 -1.13 19.75
C MET A 621 -3.35 -2.00 19.01
N GLU A 622 -4.63 -1.65 19.12
CA GLU A 622 -5.71 -2.36 18.44
C GLU A 622 -5.50 -2.34 16.92
N GLN A 623 -5.10 -1.19 16.35
CA GLN A 623 -4.84 -1.08 14.92
C GLN A 623 -3.64 -1.92 14.47
N LEU A 624 -2.59 -2.00 15.31
CA LEU A 624 -1.43 -2.84 15.06
C LEU A 624 -1.80 -4.33 15.05
N GLU A 625 -2.61 -4.78 16.03
CA GLU A 625 -3.10 -6.16 16.12
C GLU A 625 -4.06 -6.51 14.98
N ARG A 626 -4.96 -5.60 14.59
CA ARG A 626 -5.84 -5.79 13.42
C ARG A 626 -5.04 -5.97 12.14
N MET A 627 -3.95 -5.23 11.98
CA MET A 627 -3.07 -5.38 10.82
C MET A 627 -2.29 -6.69 10.84
N ASP A 628 -1.78 -7.13 11.99
CA ASP A 628 -1.17 -8.46 12.17
C ASP A 628 -2.15 -9.57 11.75
N PHE A 629 -3.39 -9.48 12.23
CA PHE A 629 -4.44 -10.42 11.88
C PHE A 629 -4.78 -10.40 10.38
N ALA A 630 -4.81 -9.21 9.76
CA ALA A 630 -5.07 -9.07 8.33
C ALA A 630 -3.95 -9.71 7.48
N PHE A 631 -2.68 -9.49 7.83
CA PHE A 631 -1.53 -10.15 7.19
C PHE A 631 -1.63 -11.68 7.31
N GLU A 632 -1.82 -12.19 8.53
CA GLU A 632 -1.94 -13.63 8.79
C GLU A 632 -3.13 -14.27 8.08
N SER A 633 -4.27 -13.58 8.02
CA SER A 633 -5.46 -14.07 7.34
C SER A 633 -5.26 -14.13 5.82
N LEU A 634 -4.64 -13.10 5.21
CA LEU A 634 -4.33 -13.10 3.78
C LEU A 634 -3.33 -14.21 3.42
N LYS A 635 -2.30 -14.38 4.25
CA LYS A 635 -1.31 -15.47 4.14
C LYS A 635 -2.01 -16.83 4.16
N LYS A 636 -2.87 -17.08 5.15
CA LYS A 636 -3.66 -18.33 5.25
C LYS A 636 -4.54 -18.57 4.02
N GLN A 637 -5.12 -17.53 3.43
CA GLN A 637 -5.90 -17.68 2.19
C GLN A 637 -5.02 -18.13 1.00
N LEU A 638 -3.83 -17.55 0.85
CA LEU A 638 -2.88 -17.92 -0.22
C LEU A 638 -2.41 -19.37 -0.05
N PHE A 639 -1.89 -19.73 1.12
CA PHE A 639 -1.36 -21.08 1.39
C PHE A 639 -2.47 -22.14 1.43
N GLY A 640 -3.65 -21.80 1.96
CA GLY A 640 -4.80 -22.71 1.99
C GLY A 640 -5.25 -23.14 0.59
N ARG A 641 -5.33 -22.20 -0.35
CA ARG A 641 -5.61 -22.52 -1.76
C ARG A 641 -4.47 -23.31 -2.40
N LEU A 642 -3.21 -22.98 -2.11
CA LEU A 642 -2.04 -23.71 -2.63
C LEU A 642 -2.06 -25.19 -2.22
N HIS A 643 -2.34 -25.48 -0.94
CA HIS A 643 -2.53 -26.85 -0.47
C HIS A 643 -3.69 -27.57 -1.17
N GLY A 644 -4.78 -26.84 -1.47
CA GLY A 644 -5.90 -27.37 -2.23
C GLY A 644 -5.53 -27.75 -3.67
N VAL A 645 -4.72 -26.93 -4.35
CA VAL A 645 -4.20 -27.21 -5.70
C VAL A 645 -3.27 -28.41 -5.66
N LEU A 646 -2.27 -28.40 -4.77
CA LEU A 646 -1.30 -29.49 -4.60
C LEU A 646 -1.98 -30.83 -4.29
N ARG A 647 -3.01 -30.83 -3.43
CA ARG A 647 -3.78 -32.05 -3.13
C ARG A 647 -4.49 -32.59 -4.37
N LYS A 648 -5.09 -31.71 -5.19
CA LYS A 648 -5.76 -32.13 -6.43
C LYS A 648 -4.78 -32.67 -7.46
N GLU A 649 -3.59 -32.09 -7.57
CA GLU A 649 -2.55 -32.60 -8.50
C GLU A 649 -1.93 -33.91 -8.02
N LEU A 650 -1.72 -34.08 -6.71
CA LEU A 650 -1.13 -35.30 -6.14
C LEU A 650 -2.11 -36.47 -6.03
N PHE A 651 -3.39 -36.21 -5.76
CA PHE A 651 -4.39 -37.25 -5.42
C PHE A 651 -5.61 -37.27 -6.35
N GLY A 652 -5.79 -36.29 -7.23
CA GLY A 652 -6.96 -36.20 -8.11
C GLY A 652 -7.05 -37.31 -9.16
N ASP A 653 -5.93 -37.94 -9.52
CA ASP A 653 -5.92 -39.13 -10.38
C ASP A 653 -6.24 -40.41 -9.61
N SER A 654 -5.97 -40.46 -8.30
CA SER A 654 -6.33 -41.59 -7.43
C SER A 654 -7.84 -41.67 -7.20
N GLU A 655 -8.49 -40.53 -6.94
CA GLU A 655 -9.95 -40.47 -6.77
C GLU A 655 -10.70 -40.79 -8.08
N LYS A 656 -10.16 -40.40 -9.25
CA LYS A 656 -10.70 -40.82 -10.55
C LYS A 656 -10.52 -42.31 -10.82
N LEU A 657 -9.43 -42.92 -10.35
CA LEU A 657 -9.19 -44.36 -10.46
C LEU A 657 -10.15 -45.18 -9.60
N GLU A 658 -10.43 -44.73 -8.37
CA GLU A 658 -11.40 -45.40 -7.47
C GLU A 658 -12.83 -45.34 -8.04
N VAL A 659 -13.25 -44.20 -8.59
CA VAL A 659 -14.58 -44.05 -9.23
C VAL A 659 -14.69 -44.88 -10.52
N LEU A 660 -13.58 -45.09 -11.26
CA LEU A 660 -13.56 -45.97 -12.43
C LEU A 660 -13.52 -47.46 -12.04
N GLN A 661 -12.86 -47.82 -10.94
CA GLN A 661 -12.90 -49.19 -10.39
C GLN A 661 -14.30 -49.53 -9.88
N GLU A 662 -14.99 -48.64 -9.17
CA GLU A 662 -16.37 -48.87 -8.72
C GLU A 662 -17.37 -49.02 -9.89
N LYS A 663 -17.17 -48.28 -10.98
CA LYS A 663 -17.99 -48.42 -12.20
C LYS A 663 -17.65 -49.68 -13.01
N SER A 664 -16.41 -50.16 -12.98
CA SER A 664 -15.99 -51.40 -13.64
C SER A 664 -16.50 -52.64 -12.88
N VAL A 665 -16.46 -52.61 -11.55
CA VAL A 665 -17.00 -53.70 -10.69
C VAL A 665 -18.52 -53.84 -10.85
N ARG A 666 -19.26 -52.73 -11.04
CA ARG A 666 -20.71 -52.79 -11.34
C ARG A 666 -21.07 -53.32 -12.72
N LYS A 667 -20.18 -53.25 -13.72
CA LYS A 667 -20.43 -53.80 -15.07
C LYS A 667 -20.09 -55.30 -15.19
N ASN A 668 -19.14 -55.80 -14.41
CA ASN A 668 -18.76 -57.21 -14.42
C ASN A 668 -19.63 -58.11 -13.51
N GLY A 669 -20.47 -57.52 -12.65
CA GLY A 669 -21.41 -58.26 -11.79
C GLY A 669 -22.73 -58.70 -12.46
N ALA A 670 -22.97 -58.35 -13.72
CA ALA A 670 -24.24 -58.62 -14.42
C ALA A 670 -24.22 -59.86 -15.35
N ALA A 671 -23.15 -60.66 -15.36
CA ALA A 671 -22.98 -61.78 -16.29
C ALA A 671 -22.98 -63.18 -15.62
N LEU A 672 -23.35 -63.31 -14.35
CA LEU A 672 -23.43 -64.60 -13.65
C LEU A 672 -24.66 -64.63 -12.72
N SER A 673 -25.82 -64.94 -13.28
CA SER A 673 -26.95 -65.45 -12.48
C SER A 673 -27.66 -66.56 -13.27
N SER A 674 -27.21 -67.80 -13.06
CA SER A 674 -28.02 -68.99 -13.34
C SER A 674 -28.97 -69.21 -12.17
N SER A 675 -30.27 -69.23 -12.51
CA SER A 675 -31.40 -69.57 -11.65
C SER A 675 -31.30 -70.98 -11.04
N PRO A 676 -31.88 -71.17 -9.86
CA PRO A 676 -32.65 -72.38 -9.58
C PRO A 676 -34.11 -72.03 -9.26
N GLU A 677 -34.99 -72.86 -9.82
CA GLU A 677 -36.44 -72.82 -9.74
C GLU A 677 -36.98 -73.11 -8.33
N SER A 678 -38.09 -72.44 -8.01
CA SER A 678 -39.32 -72.98 -7.35
C SER A 678 -39.18 -73.50 -5.90
N VAL A 679 -40.07 -73.22 -4.94
CA VAL A 679 -41.54 -73.34 -4.93
C VAL A 679 -42.12 -72.50 -3.76
N LYS A 680 -43.35 -72.02 -4.00
CA LYS A 680 -44.45 -71.48 -3.13
C LYS A 680 -44.44 -71.92 -1.64
N ILE A 681 -45.13 -71.29 -0.69
CA ILE A 681 -46.57 -70.98 -0.50
C ILE A 681 -46.59 -70.01 0.72
N SER A 682 -47.35 -68.92 0.87
CA SER A 682 -48.77 -68.61 0.66
C SER A 682 -48.99 -67.11 0.53
#